data_AF-A0A841Z8X8-F1
#
_entry.id   AF-A0A841Z8X8-F1
#
_cell.length_a   1.000
_cell.length_b   1.000
_cell.length_c   1.000
_cell.angle_alpha   90.00
_cell.angle_beta   90.00
_cell.angle_gamma   90.00
#
_symmetry.space_group_name_H-M   'P 1'
#
loop_
_entity.id
_entity.type
_entity.pdbx_description
1 polymer ?
#
loop_
_entity_poly.entity_id
_entity_poly.type
_entity_poly.pdbx_seq_one_letter_code
_entity_poly.pdbx_strand_id
1 'polypeptide(L)'
;MKKQDLLKKGTSIALVATIIGSQLLATVPYNVFAAESGVGTQAVPTNSVTVSTWAQLEAALKSAAVTDIYLDADITIGATTSITMTTKNIHGNNHILNANNRNLKLTTAGTVASIEDVRITNTDGYGLFWGDAANLEVTYKNVDHTGTRIMYLPAGHFIIDGTVTSSATSHAFQGKDLTIKDNATANINSTGGYSIYLQTKSGSLNVGNNATLKARSYNVSIYGAGDITLINQGNMDLKSDVGQSIILSTGSSMHFQPGSVLKAISGHASQEGLLAADGNIYVEAGATFEVESKGTEASVIAGGMIKLAQGSNFSITNFNSGGSALGAYSKATDVILQSSQGVSTWDRGTVMNPTPTATYPGVFNAQFTLSGYSTSMTQTNLTSNNLNFLTAYKTGPTGKIVGGSFASNEQDVAKTAVDALFTDSTKTGIKTTTDQAAIDAAKDLVNKVSDPTVKADLQKDIDKAQSLLDAKNAAAAAEKAKQDAALKAVNELFNNNTPATDAIKGTTDQAAIDAAKALVNAVTDPTKKAELQKDLNRAQELLDAKNAAAATEKAKQDAALKAVNELFNNNTPATDAIKGTTDQAAIDAAKALVNAVTDPTKKAELQKDLDRAQELLDAKNAAAATEKAKQDAALKAVNELFNNNTPTTDAIKGTTDQAAIDAAKALVNAVTDPTKKAELQKDLNRAQELLDAKNAAAATEKAKQDAALKAVNELFNNNTPATDAIKGTTDQAAIDAAKALVNAVTDPTKKAELQKDLDRAQELLDAK
;
A
#
# COMPACT_ATOMS: atom_id res chain seq x y z
N MET A 1 31.47 -60.07 12.02
CA MET A 1 31.84 -60.72 13.31
C MET A 1 30.83 -60.28 14.36
N LYS A 2 29.86 -61.14 14.73
CA LYS A 2 29.76 -61.91 16.00
C LYS A 2 29.55 -61.01 17.22
N LYS A 3 28.32 -60.93 17.77
CA LYS A 3 27.75 -61.72 18.92
C LYS A 3 28.07 -61.02 20.26
N GLN A 4 27.26 -60.96 21.32
CA GLN A 4 25.92 -61.45 21.68
C GLN A 4 25.59 -60.85 23.08
N ASP A 5 24.30 -60.73 23.38
CA ASP A 5 23.65 -60.90 24.69
C ASP A 5 24.05 -60.08 25.92
N LEU A 6 23.07 -59.31 26.44
CA LEU A 6 22.67 -59.39 27.86
C LEU A 6 21.24 -58.82 28.05
N LEU A 7 20.26 -59.73 27.98
CA LEU A 7 18.95 -59.56 28.64
C LEU A 7 19.12 -59.69 30.17
N LYS A 8 18.61 -58.73 30.93
CA LYS A 8 18.10 -58.97 32.29
C LYS A 8 16.75 -58.28 32.50
N LYS A 9 15.78 -59.12 32.89
CA LYS A 9 14.39 -58.86 33.22
C LYS A 9 14.22 -57.79 34.32
N GLY A 10 13.14 -57.02 34.24
CA GLY A 10 12.60 -56.30 35.40
C GLY A 10 11.47 -55.33 35.05
N THR A 11 10.25 -55.69 35.40
CA THR A 11 9.05 -54.85 35.61
C THR A 11 8.48 -54.10 34.39
N SER A 12 7.47 -54.75 33.80
CA SER A 12 6.43 -54.18 32.95
C SER A 12 5.66 -53.05 33.66
N ILE A 13 5.94 -51.81 33.27
CA ILE A 13 5.04 -50.68 33.49
C ILE A 13 3.93 -50.80 32.45
N ALA A 14 2.74 -51.22 32.89
CA ALA A 14 1.53 -51.18 32.06
C ALA A 14 1.14 -49.70 31.87
N LEU A 15 1.66 -49.11 30.81
CA LEU A 15 1.15 -47.87 30.25
C LEU A 15 -0.23 -48.20 29.65
N VAL A 16 -1.28 -48.03 30.45
CA VAL A 16 -2.66 -48.07 29.95
C VAL A 16 -2.87 -46.79 29.16
N ALA A 17 -2.49 -46.83 27.88
CA ALA A 17 -2.95 -45.88 26.88
C ALA A 17 -4.45 -46.16 26.69
N THR A 18 -5.28 -45.31 27.28
CA THR A 18 -6.72 -45.29 27.06
C THR A 18 -6.97 -44.94 25.59
N ILE A 19 -7.07 -45.96 24.75
CA ILE A 19 -7.60 -45.84 23.38
C ILE A 19 -9.12 -45.64 23.52
N ILE A 20 -9.54 -44.38 23.64
CA ILE A 20 -10.90 -43.96 23.29
C ILE A 20 -10.73 -43.15 22.01
N GLY A 21 -10.89 -43.82 20.88
CA GLY A 21 -10.65 -43.21 19.59
C GLY A 21 -10.86 -44.20 18.45
N SER A 22 -12.09 -44.67 18.27
CA SER A 22 -12.58 -45.14 16.96
C SER A 22 -14.05 -45.57 17.06
N GLN A 23 -14.82 -45.22 16.02
CA GLN A 23 -16.26 -45.41 15.77
C GLN A 23 -17.11 -44.24 16.32
N LEU A 24 -17.76 -43.36 15.55
CA LEU A 24 -18.18 -43.37 14.16
C LEU A 24 -17.78 -42.06 13.43
N LEU A 25 -17.17 -42.23 12.25
CA LEU A 25 -17.28 -41.27 11.15
C LEU A 25 -18.62 -41.53 10.46
N ALA A 26 -19.57 -40.60 10.58
CA ALA A 26 -20.62 -40.45 9.60
C ALA A 26 -20.98 -38.96 9.47
N THR A 27 -20.71 -38.45 8.28
CA THR A 27 -21.18 -37.18 7.70
C THR A 27 -20.53 -35.89 8.19
N VAL A 28 -19.84 -35.26 7.25
CA VAL A 28 -19.26 -33.92 7.30
C VAL A 28 -20.40 -32.90 7.21
N PRO A 29 -20.53 -31.91 8.12
CA PRO A 29 -21.29 -30.72 7.81
C PRO A 29 -20.39 -29.75 7.04
N TYR A 30 -20.76 -29.45 5.80
CA TYR A 30 -20.20 -28.33 5.06
C TYR A 30 -20.63 -27.03 5.76
N ASN A 31 -19.71 -26.40 6.49
CA ASN A 31 -19.83 -24.99 6.84
C ASN A 31 -19.28 -24.16 5.68
N VAL A 32 -20.16 -23.48 4.96
CA VAL A 32 -19.79 -22.28 4.20
C VAL A 32 -20.35 -21.09 4.98
N PHE A 33 -19.49 -20.45 5.77
CA PHE A 33 -19.72 -19.08 6.18
C PHE A 33 -19.33 -18.17 5.02
N ALA A 34 -20.33 -17.57 4.39
CA ALA A 34 -20.16 -16.31 3.68
C ALA A 34 -21.16 -15.33 4.29
N ALA A 35 -20.65 -14.40 5.09
CA ALA A 35 -21.36 -13.16 5.35
C ALA A 35 -21.36 -12.38 4.04
N GLU A 36 -22.51 -12.16 3.44
CA GLU A 36 -22.76 -11.00 2.58
C GLU A 36 -24.26 -10.76 2.47
N SER A 37 -24.65 -9.58 2.92
CA SER A 37 -25.96 -8.97 2.80
C SER A 37 -26.46 -8.99 1.35
N GLY A 38 -27.53 -9.72 1.10
CA GLY A 38 -28.26 -9.69 -0.17
C GLY A 38 -29.62 -10.37 -0.02
N VAL A 39 -30.70 -9.59 -0.12
CA VAL A 39 -32.07 -10.11 -0.24
C VAL A 39 -32.17 -10.84 -1.58
N GLY A 40 -32.06 -12.16 -1.55
CA GLY A 40 -32.24 -13.03 -2.71
C GLY A 40 -32.98 -14.29 -2.29
N THR A 41 -34.22 -14.44 -2.76
CA THR A 41 -35.06 -15.63 -2.58
C THR A 41 -34.31 -16.90 -3.00
N GLN A 42 -33.86 -17.67 -2.02
CA GLN A 42 -33.14 -18.93 -2.22
C GLN A 42 -34.16 -20.04 -2.53
N ALA A 43 -33.89 -20.85 -3.55
CA ALA A 43 -34.70 -22.01 -3.88
C ALA A 43 -34.65 -23.02 -2.72
N VAL A 44 -35.84 -23.42 -2.25
CA VAL A 44 -36.05 -24.37 -1.15
C VAL A 44 -35.41 -25.74 -1.52
N PRO A 45 -34.57 -26.35 -0.65
CA PRO A 45 -33.93 -27.64 -0.92
C PRO A 45 -34.93 -28.75 -1.28
N THR A 46 -34.53 -29.73 -2.10
CA THR A 46 -35.34 -30.94 -2.35
C THR A 46 -35.73 -31.60 -1.03
N ASN A 47 -37.02 -31.94 -0.85
CA ASN A 47 -37.63 -32.50 0.38
C ASN A 47 -37.90 -31.50 1.52
N SER A 48 -38.06 -30.21 1.23
CA SER A 48 -38.38 -29.22 2.25
C SER A 48 -39.62 -28.37 1.95
N VAL A 49 -40.20 -27.78 3.00
CA VAL A 49 -41.45 -27.01 2.91
C VAL A 49 -41.45 -25.85 3.89
N THR A 50 -42.05 -24.72 3.49
CA THR A 50 -42.31 -23.58 4.35
C THR A 50 -43.73 -23.64 4.89
N VAL A 51 -43.91 -23.38 6.19
CA VAL A 51 -45.20 -23.46 6.88
C VAL A 51 -45.45 -22.20 7.72
N SER A 52 -46.68 -21.70 7.71
CA SER A 52 -47.10 -20.50 8.47
C SER A 52 -48.29 -20.79 9.40
N THR A 53 -48.79 -22.03 9.42
CA THR A 53 -49.95 -22.45 10.23
C THR A 53 -49.76 -23.85 10.80
N TRP A 54 -50.49 -24.18 11.86
CA TRP A 54 -50.48 -25.54 12.43
C TRP A 54 -50.86 -26.62 11.42
N ALA A 55 -51.91 -26.41 10.62
CA ALA A 55 -52.36 -27.41 9.65
C ALA A 55 -51.27 -27.76 8.62
N GLN A 56 -50.51 -26.75 8.18
CA GLN A 56 -49.37 -26.94 7.27
C GLN A 56 -48.21 -27.67 7.97
N LEU A 57 -47.87 -27.26 9.21
CA LEU A 57 -46.84 -27.94 10.01
C LEU A 57 -47.19 -29.41 10.28
N GLU A 58 -48.43 -29.70 10.68
CA GLU A 58 -48.91 -31.07 10.94
C GLU A 58 -48.84 -31.94 9.68
N ALA A 59 -49.23 -31.41 8.52
CA ALA A 59 -49.12 -32.11 7.24
C ALA A 59 -47.65 -32.41 6.88
N ALA A 60 -46.76 -31.44 7.09
CA ALA A 60 -45.32 -31.60 6.84
C ALA A 60 -44.68 -32.64 7.77
N LEU A 61 -45.03 -32.63 9.06
CA LEU A 61 -44.53 -33.59 10.05
C LEU A 61 -44.95 -35.04 9.75
N LYS A 62 -46.13 -35.25 9.15
CA LYS A 62 -46.65 -36.57 8.75
C LYS A 62 -46.15 -37.03 7.37
N SER A 63 -45.58 -36.14 6.58
CA SER A 63 -45.12 -36.46 5.23
C SER A 63 -43.84 -37.29 5.25
N ALA A 64 -43.83 -38.38 4.46
CA ALA A 64 -42.63 -39.18 4.23
C ALA A 64 -41.63 -38.50 3.29
N ALA A 65 -42.10 -37.57 2.45
CA ALA A 65 -41.27 -36.88 1.48
C ALA A 65 -40.60 -35.61 2.03
N VAL A 66 -41.07 -35.07 3.16
CA VAL A 66 -40.53 -33.85 3.76
C VAL A 66 -39.54 -34.21 4.85
N THR A 67 -38.30 -33.72 4.79
CA THR A 67 -37.30 -33.85 5.84
C THR A 67 -37.12 -32.55 6.61
N ASP A 68 -37.22 -31.41 5.94
CA ASP A 68 -36.90 -30.09 6.50
C ASP A 68 -38.10 -29.15 6.42
N ILE A 69 -38.42 -28.52 7.55
CA ILE A 69 -39.62 -27.68 7.71
C ILE A 69 -39.18 -26.29 8.15
N TYR A 70 -39.45 -25.28 7.34
CA TYR A 70 -39.12 -23.89 7.62
C TYR A 70 -40.34 -23.15 8.15
N LEU A 71 -40.22 -22.49 9.30
CA LEU A 71 -41.26 -21.62 9.82
C LEU A 71 -41.21 -20.25 9.12
N ASP A 72 -42.38 -19.72 8.78
CA ASP A 72 -42.59 -18.37 8.22
C ASP A 72 -43.58 -17.55 9.06
N ALA A 73 -44.05 -18.11 10.17
CA ALA A 73 -44.83 -17.43 11.17
C ALA A 73 -44.64 -18.11 12.53
N ASP A 74 -45.04 -17.41 13.59
CA ASP A 74 -45.23 -18.03 14.90
C ASP A 74 -46.39 -19.03 14.82
N ILE A 75 -46.20 -20.25 15.35
CA ILE A 75 -47.19 -21.33 15.27
C ILE A 75 -47.54 -21.83 16.67
N THR A 76 -48.84 -21.94 16.94
CA THR A 76 -49.37 -22.67 18.11
C THR A 76 -49.75 -24.08 17.70
N ILE A 77 -49.25 -25.09 18.42
CA ILE A 77 -49.52 -26.51 18.15
C ILE A 77 -50.98 -26.85 18.52
N GLY A 78 -51.71 -27.39 17.55
CA GLY A 78 -53.12 -27.74 17.70
C GLY A 78 -53.36 -29.14 18.30
N ALA A 79 -52.48 -30.10 18.03
CA ALA A 79 -52.63 -31.48 18.51
C ALA A 79 -51.29 -32.18 18.70
N THR A 80 -51.25 -33.12 19.65
CA THR A 80 -50.13 -34.06 19.77
C THR A 80 -50.04 -34.91 18.50
N THR A 81 -48.85 -35.01 17.92
CA THR A 81 -48.63 -35.67 16.63
C THR A 81 -47.52 -36.71 16.72
N SER A 82 -47.76 -37.90 16.18
CA SER A 82 -46.73 -38.94 16.04
C SER A 82 -46.00 -38.78 14.71
N ILE A 83 -44.67 -38.84 14.77
CA ILE A 83 -43.74 -38.79 13.64
C ILE A 83 -43.14 -40.18 13.50
N THR A 84 -43.42 -40.83 12.37
CA THR A 84 -42.96 -42.19 12.05
C THR A 84 -41.74 -42.21 11.13
N MET A 85 -41.29 -41.04 10.67
CA MET A 85 -40.15 -40.92 9.77
C MET A 85 -38.83 -40.93 10.55
N THR A 86 -37.77 -41.38 9.90
CA THR A 86 -36.42 -41.47 10.48
C THR A 86 -35.68 -40.14 10.49
N THR A 87 -36.20 -39.12 9.79
CA THR A 87 -35.61 -37.76 9.77
C THR A 87 -36.70 -36.69 9.73
N LYS A 88 -36.60 -35.72 10.64
CA LYS A 88 -37.41 -34.49 10.66
C LYS A 88 -36.66 -33.32 11.32
N ASN A 89 -36.50 -32.24 10.58
CA ASN A 89 -35.82 -31.03 11.00
C ASN A 89 -36.79 -29.85 10.96
N ILE A 90 -36.77 -29.03 12.01
CA ILE A 90 -37.55 -27.79 12.08
C ILE A 90 -36.57 -26.62 12.13
N HIS A 91 -36.60 -25.78 11.10
CA HIS A 91 -35.87 -24.53 11.01
C HIS A 91 -36.80 -23.40 11.45
N GLY A 92 -36.54 -22.87 12.63
CA GLY A 92 -37.41 -21.90 13.28
C GLY A 92 -37.40 -20.52 12.65
N ASN A 93 -36.33 -20.13 11.95
CA ASN A 93 -36.16 -18.79 11.39
C ASN A 93 -36.46 -17.66 12.39
N ASN A 94 -36.12 -17.88 13.68
CA ASN A 94 -36.38 -17.03 14.83
C ASN A 94 -37.86 -16.85 15.22
N HIS A 95 -38.76 -17.68 14.69
CA HIS A 95 -40.17 -17.70 15.10
C HIS A 95 -40.40 -18.41 16.43
N ILE A 96 -41.63 -18.31 16.93
CA ILE A 96 -42.12 -18.97 18.13
C ILE A 96 -42.90 -20.23 17.78
N LEU A 97 -42.54 -21.35 18.41
CA LEU A 97 -43.39 -22.53 18.52
C LEU A 97 -44.00 -22.61 19.91
N ASN A 98 -45.28 -22.26 20.02
CA ASN A 98 -46.05 -22.49 21.23
C ASN A 98 -46.57 -23.94 21.22
N ALA A 99 -45.94 -24.78 22.04
CA ALA A 99 -46.29 -26.19 22.15
C ALA A 99 -47.69 -26.42 22.75
N ASN A 100 -48.27 -25.42 23.45
CA ASN A 100 -49.65 -25.48 23.96
C ASN A 100 -49.96 -26.75 24.79
N ASN A 101 -48.98 -27.19 25.59
CA ASN A 101 -49.01 -28.45 26.34
C ASN A 101 -49.26 -29.69 25.46
N ARG A 102 -48.86 -29.64 24.20
CA ARG A 102 -48.85 -30.74 23.23
C ARG A 102 -47.40 -31.06 22.87
N ASN A 103 -47.22 -32.20 22.20
CA ASN A 103 -45.90 -32.70 21.86
C ASN A 103 -45.88 -33.40 20.50
N LEU A 104 -44.67 -33.60 20.00
CA LEU A 104 -44.36 -34.22 18.72
C LEU A 104 -43.54 -35.49 19.01
N LYS A 105 -44.21 -36.65 19.04
CA LYS A 105 -43.60 -37.93 19.44
C LYS A 105 -42.85 -38.56 18.27
N LEU A 106 -41.54 -38.78 18.42
CA LEU A 106 -40.72 -39.61 17.55
C LEU A 106 -40.94 -41.08 17.90
N THR A 107 -41.40 -41.87 16.94
CA THR A 107 -41.86 -43.26 17.18
C THR A 107 -40.97 -44.35 16.58
N THR A 108 -40.06 -43.98 15.68
CA THR A 108 -39.21 -44.93 14.94
C THR A 108 -37.82 -44.99 15.55
N ALA A 109 -37.29 -46.19 15.74
CA ALA A 109 -35.94 -46.37 16.28
C ALA A 109 -34.89 -45.80 15.32
N GLY A 110 -33.85 -45.16 15.87
CA GLY A 110 -32.80 -44.52 15.06
C GLY A 110 -33.22 -43.23 14.38
N THR A 111 -34.37 -42.64 14.72
CA THR A 111 -34.77 -41.34 14.17
C THR A 111 -33.78 -40.25 14.61
N VAL A 112 -33.31 -39.46 13.64
CA VAL A 112 -32.52 -38.26 13.83
C VAL A 112 -33.39 -37.05 13.56
N ALA A 113 -33.55 -36.17 14.54
CA ALA A 113 -34.37 -34.97 14.41
C ALA A 113 -33.62 -33.73 14.88
N SER A 114 -33.97 -32.56 14.34
CA SER A 114 -33.39 -31.30 14.79
C SER A 114 -34.43 -30.19 14.92
N ILE A 115 -34.16 -29.26 15.83
CA ILE A 115 -34.85 -27.98 15.90
C ILE A 115 -33.79 -26.89 16.04
N GLU A 116 -33.82 -25.89 15.16
CA GLU A 116 -32.87 -24.78 15.23
C GLU A 116 -33.53 -23.40 15.13
N ASP A 117 -32.87 -22.39 15.71
CA ASP A 117 -33.20 -20.96 15.61
C ASP A 117 -34.67 -20.68 15.93
N VAL A 118 -35.15 -21.12 17.10
CA VAL A 118 -36.56 -21.03 17.49
C VAL A 118 -36.73 -20.71 18.97
N ARG A 119 -37.84 -20.05 19.33
CA ARG A 119 -38.33 -20.02 20.71
C ARG A 119 -39.45 -21.04 20.91
N ILE A 120 -39.26 -22.01 21.80
CA ILE A 120 -40.26 -23.00 22.17
C ILE A 120 -40.91 -22.59 23.51
N THR A 121 -42.24 -22.54 23.56
CA THR A 121 -42.98 -22.16 24.79
C THR A 121 -44.06 -23.17 25.15
N ASN A 122 -44.42 -23.23 26.44
CA ASN A 122 -45.53 -24.03 26.98
C ASN A 122 -45.46 -25.52 26.65
N THR A 123 -44.29 -26.15 26.80
CA THR A 123 -44.14 -27.61 26.69
C THR A 123 -44.78 -28.35 27.86
N ASP A 124 -45.25 -29.57 27.58
CA ASP A 124 -45.75 -30.50 28.60
C ASP A 124 -44.60 -31.28 29.28
N GLY A 125 -44.96 -32.33 30.04
CA GLY A 125 -44.02 -33.20 30.75
C GLY A 125 -43.04 -34.00 29.87
N TYR A 126 -43.13 -33.93 28.55
CA TYR A 126 -42.26 -34.62 27.60
C TYR A 126 -41.36 -33.68 26.79
N GLY A 127 -41.72 -32.40 26.66
CA GLY A 127 -41.05 -31.46 25.76
C GLY A 127 -41.75 -31.35 24.41
N LEU A 128 -41.13 -30.65 23.45
CA LEU A 128 -41.68 -30.54 22.10
C LEU A 128 -41.39 -31.81 21.29
N PHE A 129 -40.14 -32.04 20.90
CA PHE A 129 -39.72 -33.36 20.44
C PHE A 129 -39.41 -34.26 21.64
N TRP A 130 -39.92 -35.48 21.58
CA TRP A 130 -39.62 -36.51 22.56
C TRP A 130 -39.82 -37.90 21.95
N GLY A 131 -39.33 -38.93 22.63
CA GLY A 131 -39.64 -40.30 22.27
C GLY A 131 -38.94 -41.32 23.16
N ASP A 132 -39.46 -42.54 23.12
CA ASP A 132 -39.01 -43.71 23.88
C ASP A 132 -38.49 -44.84 22.98
N ALA A 133 -38.48 -44.63 21.65
CA ALA A 133 -37.85 -45.54 20.71
C ALA A 133 -36.33 -45.60 20.93
N ALA A 134 -35.72 -46.73 20.60
CA ALA A 134 -34.29 -46.92 20.78
C ALA A 134 -33.47 -46.01 19.85
N ASN A 135 -32.36 -45.48 20.36
CA ASN A 135 -31.36 -44.74 19.59
C ASN A 135 -31.91 -43.50 18.86
N LEU A 136 -32.89 -42.82 19.46
CA LEU A 136 -33.30 -41.51 18.98
C LEU A 136 -32.16 -40.50 19.17
N GLU A 137 -31.93 -39.64 18.18
CA GLU A 137 -30.99 -38.53 18.28
C GLU A 137 -31.74 -37.23 18.00
N VAL A 138 -31.71 -36.28 18.94
CA VAL A 138 -32.37 -34.99 18.79
C VAL A 138 -31.37 -33.88 19.02
N THR A 139 -31.18 -33.01 18.02
CA THR A 139 -30.30 -31.84 18.12
C THR A 139 -31.11 -30.56 18.28
N TYR A 140 -30.88 -29.80 19.35
CA TYR A 140 -31.34 -28.43 19.47
C TYR A 140 -30.18 -27.46 19.24
N LYS A 141 -30.39 -26.49 18.35
CA LYS A 141 -29.41 -25.45 18.05
C LYS A 141 -30.02 -24.05 18.16
N ASN A 142 -29.45 -23.17 18.97
CA ASN A 142 -29.98 -21.81 19.13
C ASN A 142 -31.46 -21.78 19.55
N VAL A 143 -31.81 -22.57 20.58
CA VAL A 143 -33.19 -22.75 21.05
C VAL A 143 -33.40 -22.07 22.40
N ASP A 144 -34.42 -21.23 22.49
CA ASP A 144 -34.91 -20.67 23.76
C ASP A 144 -36.19 -21.39 24.20
N HIS A 145 -36.15 -22.07 25.34
CA HIS A 145 -37.22 -22.93 25.83
C HIS A 145 -37.82 -22.46 27.16
N THR A 146 -39.15 -22.43 27.22
CA THR A 146 -39.93 -22.32 28.47
C THR A 146 -41.04 -23.37 28.50
N GLY A 147 -41.27 -23.97 29.68
CA GLY A 147 -42.35 -24.94 29.85
C GLY A 147 -42.06 -25.94 30.96
N THR A 148 -42.65 -27.13 30.88
CA THR A 148 -42.48 -28.13 31.94
C THR A 148 -41.13 -28.83 31.83
N ARG A 149 -40.73 -29.26 30.62
CA ARG A 149 -39.44 -29.91 30.30
C ARG A 149 -38.97 -29.53 28.91
N ILE A 150 -37.67 -29.39 28.70
CA ILE A 150 -37.13 -29.15 27.34
C ILE A 150 -37.15 -30.43 26.52
N MET A 151 -36.88 -31.58 27.15
CA MET A 151 -36.61 -32.83 26.43
C MET A 151 -36.79 -34.06 27.32
N TYR A 152 -37.46 -35.09 26.78
CA TYR A 152 -37.59 -36.42 27.37
C TYR A 152 -37.17 -37.53 26.39
N LEU A 153 -36.02 -38.17 26.64
CA LEU A 153 -35.42 -39.20 25.77
C LEU A 153 -34.82 -40.38 26.58
N PRO A 154 -35.64 -41.25 27.20
CA PRO A 154 -35.18 -42.37 28.04
C PRO A 154 -34.24 -43.36 27.35
N ALA A 155 -34.30 -43.49 26.03
CA ALA A 155 -33.48 -44.42 25.25
C ALA A 155 -32.70 -43.72 24.12
N GLY A 156 -32.60 -42.40 24.18
CA GLY A 156 -32.03 -41.57 23.12
C GLY A 156 -30.99 -40.58 23.63
N HIS A 157 -30.50 -39.78 22.69
CA HIS A 157 -29.41 -38.84 22.82
C HIS A 157 -29.89 -37.43 22.48
N PHE A 158 -29.78 -36.54 23.46
CA PHE A 158 -30.01 -35.12 23.27
C PHE A 158 -28.69 -34.40 22.98
N ILE A 159 -28.66 -33.62 21.91
CA ILE A 159 -27.48 -32.88 21.47
C ILE A 159 -27.82 -31.38 21.51
N ILE A 160 -26.97 -30.61 22.18
CA ILE A 160 -27.02 -29.15 22.21
C ILE A 160 -25.89 -28.61 21.33
N ASP A 161 -26.27 -27.79 20.36
CA ASP A 161 -25.39 -27.05 19.46
C ASP A 161 -25.71 -25.54 19.59
N GLY A 162 -24.76 -24.66 19.31
CA GLY A 162 -24.96 -23.21 19.50
C GLY A 162 -25.41 -22.84 20.93
N THR A 163 -26.40 -21.96 21.07
CA THR A 163 -26.90 -21.53 22.40
C THR A 163 -28.29 -22.08 22.70
N VAL A 164 -28.43 -22.93 23.72
CA VAL A 164 -29.72 -23.44 24.19
C VAL A 164 -30.02 -22.98 25.61
N THR A 165 -31.13 -22.28 25.80
CA THR A 165 -31.64 -21.84 27.11
C THR A 165 -32.91 -22.61 27.45
N SER A 166 -33.02 -23.09 28.69
CA SER A 166 -34.23 -23.74 29.19
C SER A 166 -34.60 -23.20 30.56
N SER A 167 -35.85 -22.74 30.70
CA SER A 167 -36.50 -22.50 31.99
C SER A 167 -37.63 -23.51 32.17
N ALA A 168 -37.34 -24.59 32.89
CA ALA A 168 -38.27 -25.68 33.15
C ALA A 168 -38.92 -25.56 34.54
N THR A 169 -40.19 -25.94 34.66
CA THR A 169 -40.89 -26.01 35.96
C THR A 169 -40.74 -27.36 36.65
N SER A 170 -40.30 -28.39 35.92
CA SER A 170 -39.98 -29.74 36.42
C SER A 170 -38.55 -30.11 36.03
N HIS A 171 -38.24 -31.41 35.87
CA HIS A 171 -36.96 -31.83 35.32
C HIS A 171 -36.75 -31.19 33.94
N ALA A 172 -35.67 -30.43 33.72
CA ALA A 172 -35.50 -29.77 32.43
C ALA A 172 -35.18 -30.80 31.34
N PHE A 173 -34.09 -31.54 31.50
CA PHE A 173 -33.79 -32.71 30.66
C PHE A 173 -33.95 -33.99 31.46
N GLN A 174 -34.64 -34.98 30.88
CA GLN A 174 -34.71 -36.34 31.42
C GLN A 174 -34.48 -37.37 30.30
N GLY A 175 -33.36 -38.08 30.32
CA GLY A 175 -33.01 -38.98 29.24
C GLY A 175 -31.84 -39.90 29.54
N LYS A 176 -31.29 -40.55 28.50
CA LYS A 176 -30.12 -41.42 28.61
C LYS A 176 -28.82 -40.67 28.37
N ASP A 177 -28.68 -40.05 27.19
CA ASP A 177 -27.43 -39.42 26.76
C ASP A 177 -27.65 -37.91 26.50
N LEU A 178 -26.71 -37.08 26.95
CA LEU A 178 -26.65 -35.64 26.68
C LEU A 178 -25.25 -35.25 26.20
N THR A 179 -25.19 -34.55 25.07
CA THR A 179 -23.95 -33.91 24.59
C THR A 179 -24.16 -32.43 24.38
N ILE A 180 -23.26 -31.63 24.93
CA ILE A 180 -23.13 -30.22 24.64
C ILE A 180 -21.88 -30.09 23.77
N LYS A 181 -22.06 -29.76 22.50
CA LYS A 181 -20.96 -29.70 21.52
C LYS A 181 -19.92 -28.65 21.89
N ASP A 182 -18.75 -28.76 21.28
CA ASP A 182 -17.67 -27.79 21.40
C ASP A 182 -18.19 -26.36 21.13
N ASN A 183 -17.78 -25.42 21.97
CA ASN A 183 -18.19 -24.00 21.93
C ASN A 183 -19.70 -23.74 22.13
N ALA A 184 -20.53 -24.77 22.35
CA ALA A 184 -21.95 -24.59 22.61
C ALA A 184 -22.21 -24.09 24.04
N THR A 185 -23.31 -23.39 24.25
CA THR A 185 -23.76 -22.90 25.54
C THR A 185 -25.12 -23.51 25.89
N ALA A 186 -25.18 -24.27 26.98
CA ALA A 186 -26.40 -24.84 27.53
C ALA A 186 -26.72 -24.19 28.88
N ASN A 187 -27.80 -23.42 28.96
CA ASN A 187 -28.32 -22.87 30.21
C ASN A 187 -29.58 -23.65 30.60
N ILE A 188 -29.43 -24.68 31.45
CA ILE A 188 -30.50 -25.62 31.79
C ILE A 188 -30.99 -25.38 33.22
N ASN A 189 -32.07 -24.61 33.35
CA ASN A 189 -32.65 -24.23 34.64
C ASN A 189 -33.92 -25.02 34.96
N SER A 190 -34.11 -25.37 36.22
CA SER A 190 -35.28 -26.07 36.76
C SER A 190 -35.72 -25.46 38.09
N THR A 191 -36.99 -25.03 38.19
CA THR A 191 -37.55 -24.45 39.42
C THR A 191 -38.23 -25.46 40.34
N GLY A 192 -38.47 -26.71 39.89
CA GLY A 192 -39.17 -27.72 40.68
C GLY A 192 -38.49 -29.08 40.77
N GLY A 193 -37.60 -29.43 39.84
CA GLY A 193 -36.94 -30.74 39.77
C GLY A 193 -35.44 -30.65 39.52
N TYR A 194 -34.92 -31.65 38.78
CA TYR A 194 -33.52 -31.71 38.37
C TYR A 194 -33.27 -30.88 37.10
N SER A 195 -32.13 -30.20 36.99
CA SER A 195 -31.78 -29.61 35.69
C SER A 195 -31.50 -30.71 34.66
N ILE A 196 -30.69 -31.70 35.03
CA ILE A 196 -30.31 -32.83 34.18
C ILE A 196 -30.60 -34.13 34.94
N TYR A 197 -31.43 -34.99 34.36
CA TYR A 197 -31.75 -36.32 34.87
C TYR A 197 -31.35 -37.40 33.85
N LEU A 198 -30.18 -37.99 34.03
CA LEU A 198 -29.71 -39.16 33.30
C LEU A 198 -30.34 -40.42 33.91
N GLN A 199 -31.59 -40.69 33.57
CA GLN A 199 -32.44 -41.70 34.23
C GLN A 199 -32.09 -43.14 33.85
N THR A 200 -31.35 -43.35 32.77
CA THR A 200 -31.11 -44.67 32.19
C THR A 200 -29.71 -45.13 32.50
N LYS A 201 -29.60 -46.39 32.95
CA LYS A 201 -28.33 -47.05 33.23
C LYS A 201 -27.40 -46.98 32.00
N SER A 202 -26.11 -46.76 32.23
CA SER A 202 -25.11 -46.66 31.15
C SER A 202 -25.37 -45.50 30.17
N GLY A 203 -26.01 -44.43 30.65
CA GLY A 203 -26.10 -43.14 29.97
C GLY A 203 -24.86 -42.27 30.17
N SER A 204 -24.82 -41.14 29.46
CA SER A 204 -23.66 -40.26 29.44
C SER A 204 -24.00 -38.77 29.42
N LEU A 205 -23.11 -37.96 29.98
CA LEU A 205 -23.07 -36.52 29.80
C LEU A 205 -21.69 -36.13 29.29
N ASN A 206 -21.64 -35.52 28.11
CA ASN A 206 -20.41 -34.98 27.52
C ASN A 206 -20.52 -33.47 27.33
N VAL A 207 -19.63 -32.72 27.99
CA VAL A 207 -19.47 -31.26 27.79
C VAL A 207 -18.21 -31.06 26.95
N GLY A 208 -18.39 -30.58 25.72
CA GLY A 208 -17.32 -30.41 24.73
C GLY A 208 -16.32 -29.31 25.07
N ASN A 209 -15.26 -29.22 24.27
CA ASN A 209 -14.19 -28.22 24.42
C ASN A 209 -14.75 -26.81 24.30
N ASN A 210 -14.37 -25.92 25.22
CA ASN A 210 -14.88 -24.54 25.30
C ASN A 210 -16.41 -24.43 25.42
N ALA A 211 -17.14 -25.54 25.60
CA ALA A 211 -18.57 -25.50 25.82
C ALA A 211 -18.86 -24.92 27.21
N THR A 212 -20.07 -24.42 27.42
CA THR A 212 -20.55 -23.97 28.71
C THR A 212 -21.84 -24.70 29.07
N LEU A 213 -21.84 -25.39 30.20
CA LEU A 213 -23.03 -25.90 30.87
C LEU A 213 -23.28 -25.09 32.13
N LYS A 214 -24.37 -24.33 32.14
CA LYS A 214 -24.89 -23.69 33.35
C LYS A 214 -26.16 -24.39 33.77
N ALA A 215 -26.16 -24.94 34.99
CA ALA A 215 -27.35 -25.54 35.58
C ALA A 215 -27.73 -24.83 36.88
N ARG A 216 -28.99 -24.41 36.97
CA ARG A 216 -29.61 -23.90 38.21
C ARG A 216 -30.82 -24.74 38.53
N SER A 217 -30.76 -25.45 39.64
CA SER A 217 -31.79 -26.41 40.03
C SER A 217 -32.34 -26.09 41.41
N TYR A 218 -33.65 -26.24 41.59
CA TYR A 218 -34.22 -26.28 42.92
C TYR A 218 -33.67 -27.48 43.71
N ASN A 219 -33.78 -28.69 43.15
CA ASN A 219 -33.24 -29.92 43.73
C ASN A 219 -31.81 -30.18 43.18
N VAL A 220 -31.50 -31.40 42.70
CA VAL A 220 -30.17 -31.76 42.18
C VAL A 220 -29.88 -31.15 40.80
N SER A 221 -28.67 -30.64 40.56
CA SER A 221 -28.32 -30.09 39.22
C SER A 221 -28.15 -31.21 38.20
N ILE A 222 -27.38 -32.24 38.54
CA ILE A 222 -27.16 -33.43 37.70
C ILE A 222 -27.43 -34.69 38.53
N TYR A 223 -28.46 -35.44 38.18
CA TYR A 223 -28.69 -36.78 38.73
C TYR A 223 -28.43 -37.83 37.65
N GLY A 224 -27.77 -38.93 38.02
CA GLY A 224 -27.52 -40.08 37.15
C GLY A 224 -27.83 -41.42 37.79
N ALA A 225 -28.41 -42.31 36.98
CA ALA A 225 -28.61 -43.73 37.31
C ALA A 225 -27.28 -44.49 37.44
N GLY A 226 -27.30 -45.82 37.42
CA GLY A 226 -26.09 -46.64 37.53
C GLY A 226 -25.22 -46.58 36.26
N ASP A 227 -23.92 -46.80 36.44
CA ASP A 227 -22.92 -46.88 35.36
C ASP A 227 -22.89 -45.65 34.43
N ILE A 228 -23.16 -44.45 34.95
CA ILE A 228 -23.12 -43.20 34.17
C ILE A 228 -21.68 -42.75 33.93
N THR A 229 -21.41 -42.24 32.72
CA THR A 229 -20.13 -41.57 32.42
C THR A 229 -20.35 -40.08 32.21
N LEU A 230 -19.75 -39.25 33.05
CA LEU A 230 -19.71 -37.80 32.89
C LEU A 230 -18.31 -37.39 32.42
N ILE A 231 -18.22 -36.71 31.28
CA ILE A 231 -16.98 -36.18 30.71
C ILE A 231 -17.13 -34.66 30.56
N ASN A 232 -16.19 -33.92 31.11
CA ASN A 232 -16.12 -32.47 30.97
C ASN A 232 -14.80 -32.06 30.31
N GLN A 233 -14.90 -31.42 29.16
CA GLN A 233 -13.81 -30.76 28.42
C GLN A 233 -14.02 -29.23 28.35
N GLY A 234 -15.13 -28.72 28.89
CA GLY A 234 -15.51 -27.32 28.86
C GLY A 234 -15.74 -26.76 30.26
N ASN A 235 -16.70 -25.86 30.38
CA ASN A 235 -17.03 -25.15 31.62
C ASN A 235 -18.37 -25.63 32.17
N MET A 236 -18.40 -26.12 33.41
CA MET A 236 -19.62 -26.44 34.14
C MET A 236 -19.79 -25.50 35.32
N ASP A 237 -20.89 -24.76 35.35
CA ASP A 237 -21.32 -23.90 36.46
C ASP A 237 -22.66 -24.43 37.00
N LEU A 238 -22.59 -25.12 38.13
CA LEU A 238 -23.71 -25.85 38.72
C LEU A 238 -24.08 -25.26 40.07
N LYS A 239 -25.38 -25.05 40.29
CA LYS A 239 -25.91 -24.68 41.60
C LYS A 239 -27.24 -25.35 41.85
N SER A 240 -27.35 -25.98 43.00
CA SER A 240 -28.60 -26.48 43.58
C SER A 240 -29.04 -25.63 44.78
N ASP A 241 -30.34 -25.44 44.97
CA ASP A 241 -30.87 -24.67 46.10
C ASP A 241 -31.05 -25.52 47.37
N VAL A 242 -31.61 -26.73 47.23
CA VAL A 242 -31.86 -27.66 48.36
C VAL A 242 -31.22 -29.04 48.21
N GLY A 243 -30.82 -29.43 46.99
CA GLY A 243 -30.22 -30.74 46.69
C GLY A 243 -28.69 -30.69 46.56
N GLN A 244 -28.06 -31.82 46.21
CA GLN A 244 -26.65 -31.89 45.81
C GLN A 244 -26.42 -31.27 44.42
N SER A 245 -25.17 -30.93 44.09
CA SER A 245 -24.84 -30.45 42.74
C SER A 245 -24.83 -31.61 41.74
N ILE A 246 -24.15 -32.70 42.08
CA ILE A 246 -24.06 -33.90 41.22
C ILE A 246 -24.24 -35.15 42.08
N ILE A 247 -25.13 -36.05 41.66
CA ILE A 247 -25.30 -37.38 42.23
C ILE A 247 -25.30 -38.39 41.11
N LEU A 248 -24.29 -39.26 41.06
CA LEU A 248 -24.27 -40.40 40.15
C LEU A 248 -24.31 -41.69 40.96
N SER A 249 -25.22 -42.59 40.58
CA SER A 249 -25.44 -43.87 41.28
C SER A 249 -24.31 -44.88 41.02
N THR A 250 -24.43 -46.08 41.61
CA THR A 250 -23.43 -47.16 41.61
C THR A 250 -22.73 -47.35 40.26
N GLY A 251 -21.40 -47.40 40.28
CA GLY A 251 -20.55 -47.72 39.11
C GLY A 251 -20.26 -46.55 38.18
N SER A 252 -20.74 -45.34 38.50
CA SER A 252 -20.57 -44.16 37.66
C SER A 252 -19.18 -43.52 37.78
N SER A 253 -18.72 -42.82 36.75
CA SER A 253 -17.43 -42.12 36.76
C SER A 253 -17.54 -40.69 36.23
N MET A 254 -16.75 -39.79 36.81
CA MET A 254 -16.62 -38.40 36.38
C MET A 254 -15.19 -38.13 35.92
N HIS A 255 -15.05 -37.53 34.74
CA HIS A 255 -13.77 -37.22 34.11
C HIS A 255 -13.71 -35.73 33.76
N PHE A 256 -12.87 -35.00 34.48
CA PHE A 256 -12.56 -33.59 34.23
C PHE A 256 -11.24 -33.52 33.46
N GLN A 257 -11.34 -33.26 32.16
CA GLN A 257 -10.25 -33.30 31.20
C GLN A 257 -9.39 -32.02 31.26
N PRO A 258 -8.19 -32.00 30.67
CA PRO A 258 -7.36 -30.81 30.59
C PRO A 258 -8.11 -29.59 30.03
N GLY A 259 -7.95 -28.42 30.67
CA GLY A 259 -8.63 -27.18 30.28
C GLY A 259 -10.08 -27.07 30.76
N SER A 260 -10.67 -28.13 31.30
CA SER A 260 -12.04 -28.10 31.81
C SER A 260 -12.16 -27.36 33.14
N VAL A 261 -13.33 -26.77 33.39
CA VAL A 261 -13.68 -26.09 34.64
C VAL A 261 -14.94 -26.72 35.21
N LEU A 262 -14.93 -27.08 36.49
CA LEU A 262 -16.13 -27.32 37.28
C LEU A 262 -16.19 -26.27 38.39
N LYS A 263 -17.34 -25.61 38.50
CA LYS A 263 -17.78 -24.92 39.70
C LYS A 263 -19.12 -25.50 40.14
N ALA A 264 -19.14 -26.15 41.29
CA ALA A 264 -20.34 -26.79 41.83
C ALA A 264 -20.66 -26.26 43.23
N ILE A 265 -21.87 -25.73 43.41
CA ILE A 265 -22.35 -25.18 44.69
C ILE A 265 -23.60 -25.96 45.13
N SER A 266 -23.46 -26.74 46.19
CA SER A 266 -24.54 -27.55 46.75
C SER A 266 -25.33 -26.82 47.81
N GLY A 267 -26.66 -26.80 47.63
CA GLY A 267 -27.63 -26.31 48.59
C GLY A 267 -28.01 -27.31 49.68
N HIS A 268 -27.57 -28.57 49.59
CA HIS A 268 -27.96 -29.61 50.54
C HIS A 268 -27.39 -29.37 51.95
N ALA A 269 -28.26 -29.47 52.97
CA ALA A 269 -27.88 -29.17 54.36
C ALA A 269 -27.31 -30.37 55.16
N SER A 270 -27.55 -31.60 54.71
CA SER A 270 -27.08 -32.82 55.39
C SER A 270 -26.06 -33.65 54.58
N GLN A 271 -26.32 -33.86 53.29
CA GLN A 271 -25.51 -34.67 52.36
C GLN A 271 -24.41 -33.88 51.64
N GLU A 272 -23.61 -34.60 50.85
CA GLU A 272 -22.47 -34.09 50.08
C GLU A 272 -22.79 -33.01 49.04
N GLY A 273 -21.74 -32.46 48.43
CA GLY A 273 -21.87 -31.64 47.23
C GLY A 273 -21.89 -32.45 45.94
N LEU A 274 -21.03 -33.47 45.88
CA LEU A 274 -20.78 -34.28 44.70
C LEU A 274 -20.55 -35.75 45.09
N LEU A 275 -21.33 -36.66 44.49
CA LEU A 275 -21.25 -38.10 44.72
C LEU A 275 -21.03 -38.89 43.42
N ALA A 276 -20.01 -39.77 43.43
CA ALA A 276 -19.90 -40.91 42.52
C ALA A 276 -20.00 -42.22 43.33
N ALA A 277 -21.23 -42.75 43.49
CA ALA A 277 -21.47 -43.94 44.30
C ALA A 277 -20.76 -45.16 43.69
N ASP A 278 -19.93 -45.84 44.48
CA ASP A 278 -19.06 -46.96 44.03
C ASP A 278 -18.27 -46.65 42.75
N GLY A 279 -18.01 -45.37 42.55
CA GLY A 279 -17.55 -44.79 41.29
C GLY A 279 -16.24 -44.04 41.44
N ASN A 280 -15.80 -43.41 40.35
CA ASN A 280 -14.51 -42.72 40.30
C ASN A 280 -14.65 -41.26 39.92
N ILE A 281 -13.77 -40.44 40.47
CA ILE A 281 -13.63 -39.02 40.14
C ILE A 281 -12.19 -38.80 39.71
N TYR A 282 -12.00 -38.37 38.46
CA TYR A 282 -10.70 -38.07 37.87
C TYR A 282 -10.62 -36.60 37.48
N VAL A 283 -9.73 -35.85 38.15
CA VAL A 283 -9.39 -34.48 37.80
C VAL A 283 -8.00 -34.48 37.20
N GLU A 284 -7.92 -34.35 35.88
CA GLU A 284 -6.68 -34.46 35.13
C GLU A 284 -5.88 -33.15 35.11
N ALA A 285 -4.62 -33.23 34.68
CA ALA A 285 -3.72 -32.09 34.60
C ALA A 285 -4.32 -30.96 33.74
N GLY A 286 -4.29 -29.72 34.23
CA GLY A 286 -4.87 -28.56 33.55
C GLY A 286 -6.38 -28.36 33.77
N ALA A 287 -7.07 -29.26 34.47
CA ALA A 287 -8.46 -29.06 34.88
C ALA A 287 -8.57 -28.17 36.13
N THR A 288 -9.66 -27.41 36.25
CA THR A 288 -10.05 -26.65 37.44
C THR A 288 -11.28 -27.28 38.08
N PHE A 289 -11.19 -27.65 39.36
CA PHE A 289 -12.23 -28.38 40.08
C PHE A 289 -12.59 -27.69 41.40
N GLU A 290 -13.70 -26.96 41.40
CA GLU A 290 -14.20 -26.20 42.54
C GLU A 290 -15.54 -26.77 43.03
N VAL A 291 -15.58 -27.18 44.30
CA VAL A 291 -16.78 -27.73 44.93
C VAL A 291 -17.01 -27.08 46.28
N GLU A 292 -18.21 -26.55 46.46
CA GLU A 292 -18.71 -25.95 47.69
C GLU A 292 -19.94 -26.72 48.19
N SER A 293 -19.95 -27.07 49.47
CA SER A 293 -21.12 -27.66 50.13
C SER A 293 -21.28 -27.14 51.55
N LYS A 294 -22.45 -27.42 52.15
CA LYS A 294 -22.78 -27.07 53.54
C LYS A 294 -23.42 -28.24 54.31
N GLY A 295 -23.24 -29.45 53.80
CA GLY A 295 -23.74 -30.68 54.40
C GLY A 295 -22.90 -31.17 55.58
N THR A 296 -23.50 -31.98 56.45
CA THR A 296 -22.80 -32.67 57.53
C THR A 296 -21.91 -33.82 57.05
N GLU A 297 -22.11 -34.28 55.82
CA GLU A 297 -21.25 -35.24 55.11
C GLU A 297 -20.14 -34.52 54.33
N ALA A 298 -19.16 -35.28 53.80
CA ALA A 298 -18.06 -34.71 53.05
C ALA A 298 -18.51 -33.98 51.76
N SER A 299 -17.79 -32.96 51.30
CA SER A 299 -18.16 -32.21 50.08
C SER A 299 -18.07 -33.06 48.82
N VAL A 300 -17.01 -33.84 48.69
CA VAL A 300 -16.75 -34.72 47.54
C VAL A 300 -16.62 -36.15 48.04
N ILE A 301 -17.46 -37.02 47.51
CA ILE A 301 -17.51 -38.44 47.86
C ILE A 301 -17.40 -39.29 46.59
N ALA A 302 -16.55 -40.30 46.63
CA ALA A 302 -16.54 -41.40 45.67
C ALA A 302 -16.64 -42.74 46.42
N GLY A 303 -16.90 -43.84 45.73
CA GLY A 303 -16.82 -45.19 46.30
C GLY A 303 -15.73 -46.08 45.70
N GLY A 304 -14.97 -45.55 44.74
CA GLY A 304 -13.81 -46.21 44.11
C GLY A 304 -12.55 -45.37 44.28
N MET A 305 -12.40 -44.31 43.49
CA MET A 305 -11.20 -43.46 43.50
C MET A 305 -11.54 -41.97 43.42
N ILE A 306 -10.76 -41.16 44.14
CA ILE A 306 -10.64 -39.70 43.93
C ILE A 306 -9.20 -39.42 43.51
N LYS A 307 -9.00 -39.01 42.25
CA LYS A 307 -7.69 -38.63 41.74
C LYS A 307 -7.68 -37.13 41.40
N LEU A 308 -6.81 -36.40 42.09
CA LEU A 308 -6.47 -35.01 41.79
C LEU A 308 -5.04 -35.01 41.23
N ALA A 309 -4.92 -34.96 39.90
CA ALA A 309 -3.65 -35.17 39.20
C ALA A 309 -2.70 -33.97 39.34
N GLN A 310 -1.40 -34.22 39.21
CA GLN A 310 -0.40 -33.16 39.18
C GLN A 310 -0.71 -32.16 38.04
N GLY A 311 -0.76 -30.88 38.37
CA GLY A 311 -1.09 -29.81 37.41
C GLY A 311 -2.58 -29.48 37.30
N SER A 312 -3.46 -30.18 38.02
CA SER A 312 -4.84 -29.71 38.23
C SER A 312 -4.89 -28.58 39.26
N ASN A 313 -5.92 -27.75 39.17
CA ASN A 313 -6.27 -26.77 40.19
C ASN A 313 -7.53 -27.27 40.90
N PHE A 314 -7.51 -27.37 42.22
CA PHE A 314 -8.69 -27.81 42.96
C PHE A 314 -8.92 -26.97 44.21
N SER A 315 -10.20 -26.73 44.51
CA SER A 315 -10.67 -26.08 45.74
C SER A 315 -11.93 -26.80 46.20
N ILE A 316 -11.82 -27.56 47.29
CA ILE A 316 -12.93 -28.34 47.82
C ILE A 316 -13.21 -27.84 49.22
N THR A 317 -14.40 -27.30 49.43
CA THR A 317 -14.78 -26.61 50.67
C THR A 317 -16.11 -27.12 51.20
N ASN A 318 -16.10 -27.53 52.45
CA ASN A 318 -17.29 -27.73 53.25
C ASN A 318 -17.44 -26.58 54.26
N PHE A 319 -18.52 -25.83 54.15
CA PHE A 319 -18.84 -24.74 55.07
C PHE A 319 -19.46 -25.22 56.38
N ASN A 320 -19.86 -26.49 56.47
CA ASN A 320 -20.38 -27.07 57.71
C ASN A 320 -19.24 -27.56 58.60
N SER A 321 -19.28 -27.23 59.89
CA SER A 321 -18.27 -27.68 60.85
C SER A 321 -18.29 -29.19 61.12
N GLY A 322 -19.37 -29.89 60.74
CA GLY A 322 -19.47 -31.36 60.79
C GLY A 322 -18.89 -32.07 59.56
N GLY A 323 -18.89 -31.43 58.39
CA GLY A 323 -18.52 -32.07 57.13
C GLY A 323 -17.05 -31.84 56.75
N SER A 324 -16.39 -32.86 56.21
CA SER A 324 -15.02 -32.74 55.67
C SER A 324 -15.03 -32.33 54.19
N ALA A 325 -13.85 -32.07 53.62
CA ALA A 325 -13.71 -31.80 52.18
C ALA A 325 -13.86 -33.09 51.34
N LEU A 326 -13.26 -34.20 51.77
CA LEU A 326 -13.23 -35.48 51.07
C LEU A 326 -13.82 -36.59 51.94
N GLY A 327 -14.49 -37.56 51.33
CA GLY A 327 -15.04 -38.74 51.99
C GLY A 327 -15.12 -39.97 51.08
N ALA A 328 -15.45 -41.11 51.68
CA ALA A 328 -15.69 -42.37 50.98
C ALA A 328 -17.15 -42.80 51.14
N TYR A 329 -17.77 -43.24 50.05
CA TYR A 329 -19.11 -43.82 50.08
C TYR A 329 -19.07 -45.22 50.71
N SER A 330 -20.13 -46.02 50.56
CA SER A 330 -20.28 -47.35 51.21
C SER A 330 -19.07 -48.30 51.13
N LYS A 331 -18.15 -48.09 50.18
CA LYS A 331 -16.87 -48.79 50.03
C LYS A 331 -15.67 -47.89 50.33
N ALA A 332 -14.58 -48.52 50.75
CA ALA A 332 -13.30 -47.82 50.91
C ALA A 332 -12.88 -47.17 49.58
N THR A 333 -12.38 -45.94 49.66
CA THR A 333 -12.05 -45.10 48.48
C THR A 333 -10.58 -44.74 48.50
N ASP A 334 -9.87 -45.02 47.42
CA ASP A 334 -8.50 -44.60 47.26
C ASP A 334 -8.42 -43.14 46.80
N VAL A 335 -7.57 -42.37 47.47
CA VAL A 335 -7.33 -40.96 47.15
C VAL A 335 -5.90 -40.80 46.66
N ILE A 336 -5.75 -40.19 45.49
CA ILE A 336 -4.48 -39.74 44.93
C ILE A 336 -4.51 -38.22 44.88
N LEU A 337 -3.62 -37.59 45.64
CA LEU A 337 -3.53 -36.14 45.78
C LEU A 337 -2.17 -35.66 45.29
N GLN A 338 -2.16 -34.96 44.14
CA GLN A 338 -0.95 -34.46 43.51
C GLN A 338 -1.05 -32.97 43.18
N SER A 339 0.05 -32.25 43.31
CA SER A 339 0.14 -30.82 42.97
C SER A 339 1.55 -30.43 42.59
N SER A 340 1.70 -29.51 41.62
CA SER A 340 3.00 -28.90 41.29
C SER A 340 3.36 -27.73 42.21
N GLN A 341 2.37 -27.13 42.88
CA GLN A 341 2.50 -25.90 43.67
C GLN A 341 2.29 -26.13 45.18
N GLY A 342 2.04 -27.38 45.58
CA GLY A 342 1.73 -27.75 46.96
C GLY A 342 0.24 -27.85 47.24
N VAL A 343 -0.10 -28.09 48.50
CA VAL A 343 -1.47 -28.22 49.01
C VAL A 343 -1.63 -27.38 50.26
N SER A 344 -2.76 -26.69 50.41
CA SER A 344 -3.12 -25.99 51.65
C SER A 344 -4.45 -26.53 52.19
N THR A 345 -4.56 -26.61 53.51
CA THR A 345 -5.69 -27.22 54.21
C THR A 345 -6.19 -26.32 55.34
N TRP A 346 -7.49 -26.35 55.58
CA TRP A 346 -8.14 -25.75 56.74
C TRP A 346 -8.93 -26.81 57.47
N ASP A 347 -8.88 -26.76 58.79
CA ASP A 347 -9.74 -27.57 59.62
C ASP A 347 -11.22 -27.16 59.44
N ARG A 348 -12.12 -28.10 59.76
CA ARG A 348 -13.54 -27.82 59.80
C ARG A 348 -13.83 -26.65 60.74
N GLY A 349 -14.74 -25.77 60.32
CA GLY A 349 -15.09 -24.56 61.06
C GLY A 349 -14.11 -23.40 60.90
N THR A 350 -12.94 -23.59 60.26
CA THR A 350 -11.97 -22.51 59.99
C THR A 350 -11.82 -22.19 58.50
N VAL A 351 -12.65 -22.77 57.63
CA VAL A 351 -12.53 -22.69 56.16
C VAL A 351 -12.62 -21.28 55.57
N MET A 352 -13.18 -20.33 56.34
CA MET A 352 -13.27 -18.91 55.98
C MET A 352 -12.05 -18.09 56.43
N ASN A 353 -11.14 -18.68 57.22
CA ASN A 353 -9.94 -17.99 57.66
C ASN A 353 -9.03 -17.70 56.46
N PRO A 354 -8.41 -16.51 56.40
CA PRO A 354 -7.52 -16.15 55.30
C PRO A 354 -6.26 -17.03 55.26
N THR A 355 -5.80 -17.50 56.42
CA THR A 355 -4.63 -18.37 56.54
C THR A 355 -5.06 -19.84 56.68
N PRO A 356 -4.44 -20.78 55.94
CA PRO A 356 -4.65 -22.21 56.13
C PRO A 356 -4.17 -22.70 57.49
N THR A 357 -4.83 -23.74 58.02
CA THR A 357 -4.32 -24.49 59.19
C THR A 357 -2.93 -25.05 58.90
N ALA A 358 -2.73 -25.62 57.70
CA ALA A 358 -1.46 -26.16 57.27
C ALA A 358 -1.24 -25.98 55.77
N THR A 359 0.01 -25.68 55.40
CA THR A 359 0.49 -25.57 54.02
C THR A 359 1.62 -26.56 53.79
N TYR A 360 1.56 -27.25 52.65
CA TYR A 360 2.50 -28.26 52.20
C TYR A 360 3.07 -27.83 50.84
N PRO A 361 4.09 -26.97 50.81
CA PRO A 361 4.54 -26.33 49.58
C PRO A 361 5.32 -27.27 48.66
N GLY A 362 5.46 -26.87 47.40
CA GLY A 362 6.28 -27.55 46.39
C GLY A 362 5.61 -28.76 45.73
N VAL A 363 6.39 -29.55 45.00
CA VAL A 363 5.88 -30.76 44.32
C VAL A 363 5.34 -31.73 45.37
N PHE A 364 4.04 -31.99 45.32
CA PHE A 364 3.30 -32.74 46.31
C PHE A 364 2.71 -34.01 45.67
N ASN A 365 2.88 -35.14 46.35
CA ASN A 365 2.29 -36.43 45.97
C ASN A 365 1.94 -37.19 47.24
N ALA A 366 0.67 -37.55 47.40
CA ALA A 366 0.18 -38.38 48.49
C ALA A 366 -0.86 -39.39 48.01
N GLN A 367 -0.92 -40.51 48.71
CA GLN A 367 -1.91 -41.56 48.50
C GLN A 367 -2.42 -42.07 49.84
N PHE A 368 -3.72 -42.28 49.98
CA PHE A 368 -4.34 -42.85 51.17
C PHE A 368 -5.70 -43.45 50.85
N THR A 369 -6.21 -44.30 51.74
CA THR A 369 -7.54 -44.91 51.60
C THR A 369 -8.48 -44.36 52.67
N LEU A 370 -9.67 -43.92 52.25
CA LEU A 370 -10.74 -43.42 53.11
C LEU A 370 -11.82 -44.48 53.36
N SER A 371 -12.47 -44.44 54.53
CA SER A 371 -13.67 -45.23 54.82
C SER A 371 -14.66 -44.39 55.64
N GLY A 372 -15.88 -44.26 55.12
CA GLY A 372 -16.93 -43.40 55.68
C GLY A 372 -16.91 -41.97 55.12
N TYR A 373 -18.04 -41.30 55.27
CA TYR A 373 -18.31 -39.98 54.70
C TYR A 373 -18.78 -38.94 55.73
N SER A 374 -18.93 -39.35 56.99
CA SER A 374 -19.35 -38.51 58.12
C SER A 374 -18.16 -38.14 59.01
N THR A 375 -18.46 -37.53 60.16
CA THR A 375 -17.47 -37.15 61.18
C THR A 375 -16.62 -38.32 61.70
N SER A 376 -17.09 -39.56 61.55
CA SER A 376 -16.41 -40.78 62.01
C SER A 376 -15.52 -41.44 60.94
N MET A 377 -15.26 -40.76 59.82
CA MET A 377 -14.45 -41.34 58.75
C MET A 377 -13.02 -41.68 59.19
N THR A 378 -12.46 -42.73 58.61
CA THR A 378 -11.09 -43.16 58.87
C THR A 378 -10.21 -43.06 57.63
N GLN A 379 -8.91 -42.83 57.87
CA GLN A 379 -7.89 -42.72 56.85
C GLN A 379 -6.79 -43.74 57.14
N THR A 380 -6.44 -44.56 56.15
CA THR A 380 -5.42 -45.62 56.26
C THR A 380 -4.46 -45.54 55.07
N ASN A 381 -3.36 -46.31 55.13
CA ASN A 381 -2.40 -46.45 54.03
C ASN A 381 -1.80 -45.13 53.51
N LEU A 382 -1.68 -44.10 54.37
CA LEU A 382 -1.12 -42.82 53.96
C LEU A 382 0.35 -42.96 53.58
N THR A 383 0.67 -42.58 52.36
CA THR A 383 2.02 -42.33 51.86
C THR A 383 2.08 -40.89 51.34
N SER A 384 3.22 -40.23 51.51
CA SER A 384 3.44 -38.90 50.94
C SER A 384 4.94 -38.63 50.79
N ASN A 385 5.30 -37.85 49.77
CA ASN A 385 6.63 -37.27 49.65
C ASN A 385 6.85 -36.07 50.59
N ASN A 386 5.82 -35.60 51.29
CA ASN A 386 5.88 -34.53 52.28
C ASN A 386 5.77 -35.09 53.70
N LEU A 387 6.83 -34.96 54.50
CA LEU A 387 6.89 -35.53 55.85
C LEU A 387 5.86 -34.94 56.82
N ASN A 388 5.56 -33.64 56.71
CA ASN A 388 4.57 -32.99 57.57
C ASN A 388 3.15 -33.46 57.22
N PHE A 389 2.87 -33.66 55.93
CA PHE A 389 1.60 -34.26 55.51
C PHE A 389 1.49 -35.70 56.02
N LEU A 390 2.54 -36.51 55.83
CA LEU A 390 2.57 -37.92 56.27
C LEU A 390 2.29 -38.09 57.77
N THR A 391 2.77 -37.17 58.60
CA THR A 391 2.69 -37.28 60.06
C THR A 391 1.47 -36.58 60.67
N ALA A 392 1.04 -35.44 60.11
CA ALA A 392 0.03 -34.58 60.72
C ALA A 392 -1.33 -34.57 59.98
N TYR A 393 -1.37 -34.84 58.67
CA TYR A 393 -2.60 -34.70 57.92
C TYR A 393 -3.64 -35.77 58.28
N LYS A 394 -4.89 -35.33 58.48
CA LYS A 394 -6.07 -36.17 58.69
C LYS A 394 -7.22 -35.62 57.87
N THR A 395 -7.86 -36.46 57.05
CA THR A 395 -9.00 -36.03 56.22
C THR A 395 -10.23 -35.65 57.05
N GLY A 396 -10.57 -36.40 58.11
CA GLY A 396 -11.79 -36.16 58.89
C GLY A 396 -11.91 -34.75 59.47
N PRO A 397 -10.86 -34.18 60.08
CA PRO A 397 -10.85 -32.78 60.53
C PRO A 397 -10.70 -31.73 59.42
N THR A 398 -10.38 -32.09 58.18
CA THR A 398 -10.12 -31.12 57.11
C THR A 398 -11.44 -30.68 56.45
N GLY A 399 -11.83 -29.42 56.64
CA GLY A 399 -13.04 -28.85 56.03
C GLY A 399 -12.79 -28.23 54.66
N LYS A 400 -11.56 -27.81 54.36
CA LYS A 400 -11.17 -27.28 53.05
C LYS A 400 -9.79 -27.78 52.64
N ILE A 401 -9.65 -28.12 51.37
CA ILE A 401 -8.37 -28.47 50.74
C ILE A 401 -8.26 -27.79 49.39
N VAL A 402 -7.09 -27.21 49.12
CA VAL A 402 -6.78 -26.54 47.85
C VAL A 402 -5.42 -26.99 47.31
N GLY A 403 -5.27 -26.99 45.99
CA GLY A 403 -4.04 -27.34 45.27
C GLY A 403 -3.95 -26.66 43.91
N GLY A 404 -2.79 -26.82 43.24
CA GLY A 404 -2.48 -26.07 42.04
C GLY A 404 -2.38 -24.56 42.33
N SER A 405 -2.91 -23.72 41.44
CA SER A 405 -2.89 -22.26 41.58
C SER A 405 -3.63 -21.75 42.83
N PHE A 406 -4.51 -22.55 43.44
CA PHE A 406 -5.20 -22.18 44.68
C PHE A 406 -4.35 -22.38 45.94
N ALA A 407 -3.23 -23.10 45.85
CA ALA A 407 -2.30 -23.31 46.96
C ALA A 407 -1.07 -22.39 46.93
N SER A 408 -0.76 -21.78 45.79
CA SER A 408 0.33 -20.81 45.63
C SER A 408 0.11 -19.59 46.52
N ASN A 409 1.14 -19.18 47.27
CA ASN A 409 1.07 -17.96 48.05
C ASN A 409 1.21 -16.72 47.13
N GLU A 410 0.84 -15.54 47.63
CA GLU A 410 0.88 -14.27 46.88
C GLU A 410 2.29 -13.91 46.37
N GLN A 411 3.35 -14.43 47.01
CA GLN A 411 4.74 -14.17 46.63
C GLN A 411 5.11 -14.85 45.31
N ASP A 412 4.74 -16.11 45.13
CA ASP A 412 5.08 -16.88 43.92
C ASP A 412 4.39 -16.30 42.67
N VAL A 413 3.15 -15.82 42.85
CA VAL A 413 2.38 -15.15 41.80
C VAL A 413 3.04 -13.82 41.41
N ALA A 414 3.41 -13.00 42.38
CA ALA A 414 4.07 -11.71 42.13
C ALA A 414 5.44 -11.88 41.46
N LYS A 415 6.23 -12.88 41.91
CA LYS A 415 7.54 -13.18 41.31
C LYS A 415 7.43 -13.57 39.84
N THR A 416 6.48 -14.44 39.52
CA THR A 416 6.22 -14.88 38.14
C THR A 416 5.82 -13.71 37.24
N ALA A 417 4.96 -12.81 37.73
CA ALA A 417 4.54 -11.63 36.98
C ALA A 417 5.69 -10.65 36.71
N VAL A 418 6.56 -10.42 37.71
CA VAL A 418 7.75 -9.58 37.56
C VAL A 418 8.75 -10.18 36.58
N ASP A 419 9.06 -11.47 36.69
CA ASP A 419 10.01 -12.14 35.80
C ASP A 419 9.50 -12.14 34.33
N ALA A 420 8.18 -12.14 34.11
CA ALA A 420 7.57 -12.04 32.79
C ALA A 420 7.78 -10.68 32.09
N LEU A 421 8.14 -9.61 32.82
CA LEU A 421 8.45 -8.30 32.23
C LEU A 421 9.77 -8.31 31.46
N PHE A 422 10.67 -9.23 31.82
CA PHE A 422 12.05 -9.27 31.33
C PHE A 422 12.26 -10.31 30.23
N THR A 423 13.26 -10.06 29.40
CA THR A 423 13.68 -11.01 28.35
C THR A 423 14.23 -12.30 28.94
N ASP A 424 14.98 -12.19 30.05
CA ASP A 424 15.61 -13.29 30.76
C ASP A 424 15.82 -12.96 32.24
N SER A 425 16.44 -13.89 32.99
CA SER A 425 16.72 -13.74 34.41
C SER A 425 17.79 -12.70 34.75
N THR A 426 18.53 -12.16 33.78
CA THR A 426 19.53 -11.10 34.01
C THR A 426 18.89 -9.72 34.15
N LYS A 427 17.62 -9.56 33.74
CA LYS A 427 16.83 -8.32 33.86
C LYS A 427 17.51 -7.09 33.21
N THR A 428 18.33 -7.34 32.18
CA THR A 428 19.04 -6.31 31.43
C THR A 428 18.19 -5.71 30.31
N GLY A 429 17.15 -6.41 29.86
CA GLY A 429 16.19 -5.93 28.86
C GLY A 429 14.77 -6.42 29.14
N ILE A 430 13.77 -5.64 28.71
CA ILE A 430 12.35 -5.98 28.78
C ILE A 430 11.85 -6.60 27.49
N LYS A 431 10.78 -7.42 27.56
CA LYS A 431 10.17 -7.99 26.37
C LYS A 431 9.56 -6.92 25.48
N THR A 432 9.36 -7.23 24.20
CA THR A 432 8.68 -6.32 23.26
C THR A 432 7.24 -6.02 23.69
N THR A 433 6.58 -6.99 24.32
CA THR A 433 5.22 -6.92 24.88
C THR A 433 5.13 -6.22 26.22
N THR A 434 6.25 -5.85 26.84
CA THR A 434 6.25 -5.12 28.10
C THR A 434 5.90 -3.66 27.81
N ASP A 435 4.70 -3.26 28.23
CA ASP A 435 4.18 -1.90 28.20
C ASP A 435 3.85 -1.42 29.64
N GLN A 436 3.29 -0.21 29.75
CA GLN A 436 2.95 0.34 31.06
C GLN A 436 1.89 -0.50 31.79
N ALA A 437 0.91 -1.05 31.06
CA ALA A 437 -0.16 -1.85 31.64
C ALA A 437 0.38 -3.18 32.22
N ALA A 438 1.34 -3.82 31.54
CA ALA A 438 2.02 -5.01 32.03
C ALA A 438 2.80 -4.73 33.32
N ILE A 439 3.51 -3.59 33.39
CA ILE A 439 4.24 -3.17 34.59
C ILE A 439 3.26 -2.87 35.74
N ASP A 440 2.18 -2.14 35.48
CA ASP A 440 1.16 -1.80 36.48
C ASP A 440 0.47 -3.06 37.03
N ALA A 441 0.13 -4.02 36.17
CA ALA A 441 -0.45 -5.31 36.58
C ALA A 441 0.51 -6.13 37.47
N ALA A 442 1.80 -6.17 37.12
CA ALA A 442 2.80 -6.84 37.95
C ALA A 442 2.98 -6.11 39.30
N LYS A 443 2.97 -4.78 39.30
CA LYS A 443 3.05 -3.95 40.51
C LYS A 443 1.86 -4.19 41.45
N ASP A 444 0.65 -4.34 40.92
CA ASP A 444 -0.55 -4.66 41.71
C ASP A 444 -0.44 -6.02 42.42
N LEU A 445 0.21 -7.00 41.80
CA LEU A 445 0.49 -8.29 42.43
C LEU A 445 1.58 -8.19 43.50
N VAL A 446 2.67 -7.46 43.22
CA VAL A 446 3.73 -7.16 44.22
C VAL A 446 3.14 -6.44 45.43
N ASN A 447 2.14 -5.57 45.24
CA ASN A 447 1.49 -4.87 46.33
C ASN A 447 0.74 -5.79 47.31
N LYS A 448 0.26 -6.96 46.84
CA LYS A 448 -0.41 -7.98 47.65
C LYS A 448 0.56 -8.88 48.42
N VAL A 449 1.86 -8.81 48.14
CA VAL A 449 2.86 -9.63 48.83
C VAL A 449 2.97 -9.22 50.30
N SER A 450 2.70 -10.17 51.20
CA SER A 450 2.73 -9.98 52.65
C SER A 450 4.16 -9.92 53.24
N ASP A 451 5.14 -10.62 52.64
CA ASP A 451 6.54 -10.59 53.09
C ASP A 451 7.21 -9.26 52.67
N PRO A 452 7.63 -8.41 53.62
CA PRO A 452 8.16 -7.09 53.31
C PRO A 452 9.51 -7.13 52.58
N THR A 453 10.34 -8.16 52.80
CA THR A 453 11.64 -8.31 52.14
C THR A 453 11.45 -8.73 50.69
N VAL A 454 10.60 -9.74 50.43
CA VAL A 454 10.29 -10.19 49.06
C VAL A 454 9.60 -9.07 48.28
N LYS A 455 8.65 -8.38 48.90
CA LYS A 455 7.97 -7.22 48.28
C LYS A 455 8.96 -6.14 47.86
N ALA A 456 9.92 -5.81 48.74
CA ALA A 456 10.93 -4.79 48.44
C ALA A 456 11.84 -5.18 47.27
N ASP A 457 12.24 -6.45 47.17
CA ASP A 457 13.09 -6.91 46.07
C ASP A 457 12.34 -6.95 44.73
N LEU A 458 11.10 -7.44 44.72
CA LEU A 458 10.25 -7.39 43.53
C LEU A 458 9.93 -5.96 43.09
N GLN A 459 9.79 -5.02 44.04
CA GLN A 459 9.58 -3.61 43.70
C GLN A 459 10.81 -3.00 42.99
N LYS A 460 12.04 -3.36 43.38
CA LYS A 460 13.25 -2.92 42.65
C LYS A 460 13.25 -3.40 41.20
N ASP A 461 12.78 -4.62 40.97
CA ASP A 461 12.66 -5.16 39.62
C ASP A 461 11.57 -4.43 38.82
N ILE A 462 10.43 -4.09 39.42
CA ILE A 462 9.42 -3.22 38.79
C ILE A 462 10.03 -1.87 38.38
N ASP A 463 10.78 -1.23 39.27
CA ASP A 463 11.43 0.07 39.00
C ASP A 463 12.48 -0.04 37.88
N LYS A 464 13.17 -1.19 37.81
CA LYS A 464 14.11 -1.50 36.73
C LYS A 464 13.40 -1.70 35.40
N ALA A 465 12.29 -2.43 35.36
CA ALA A 465 11.47 -2.61 34.16
C ALA A 465 10.94 -1.26 33.66
N GLN A 466 10.46 -0.40 34.57
CA GLN A 466 10.01 0.95 34.25
C GLN A 466 11.12 1.78 33.61
N SER A 467 12.31 1.79 34.21
CA SER A 467 13.46 2.52 33.66
C SER A 467 13.85 2.05 32.25
N LEU A 468 13.76 0.74 32.00
CA LEU A 468 14.01 0.15 30.67
C LEU A 468 12.91 0.51 29.66
N LEU A 469 11.66 0.56 30.09
CA LEU A 469 10.53 0.99 29.25
C LEU A 469 10.66 2.47 28.87
N ASP A 470 11.01 3.32 29.82
CA ASP A 470 11.23 4.75 29.59
C ASP A 470 12.38 4.97 28.60
N ALA A 471 13.49 4.21 28.74
CA ALA A 471 14.60 4.25 27.81
C ALA A 471 14.21 3.79 26.39
N LYS A 472 13.41 2.71 26.28
CA LYS A 472 12.88 2.20 24.99
C LYS A 472 11.98 3.26 24.33
N ASN A 473 11.11 3.90 25.09
CA ASN A 473 10.21 4.94 24.60
C ASN A 473 10.99 6.19 24.16
N ALA A 474 12.00 6.61 24.93
CA ALA A 474 12.87 7.72 24.57
C ALA A 474 13.66 7.44 23.28
N ALA A 475 14.18 6.22 23.11
CA ALA A 475 14.88 5.82 21.88
C ALA A 475 13.94 5.83 20.66
N ALA A 476 12.70 5.33 20.81
CA ALA A 476 11.69 5.37 19.76
C ALA A 476 11.31 6.82 19.37
N ALA A 477 11.13 7.70 20.35
CA ALA A 477 10.87 9.12 20.12
C ALA A 477 12.05 9.82 19.40
N ALA A 478 13.28 9.52 19.80
CA ALA A 478 14.48 10.05 19.15
C ALA A 478 14.60 9.58 17.68
N GLU A 479 14.28 8.31 17.41
CA GLU A 479 14.24 7.80 16.03
C GLU A 479 13.14 8.47 15.21
N LYS A 480 11.93 8.64 15.77
CA LYS A 480 10.84 9.36 15.09
C LYS A 480 11.23 10.80 14.73
N ALA A 481 11.92 11.50 15.64
CA ALA A 481 12.41 12.86 15.39
C ALA A 481 13.43 12.91 14.23
N LYS A 482 14.33 11.92 14.13
CA LYS A 482 15.26 11.80 12.99
C LYS A 482 14.52 11.55 11.68
N GLN A 483 13.52 10.67 11.68
CA GLN A 483 12.69 10.40 10.50
C GLN A 483 11.94 11.66 10.04
N ASP A 484 11.35 12.41 10.96
CA ASP A 484 10.63 13.65 10.63
C ASP A 484 11.56 14.74 10.09
N ALA A 485 12.75 14.89 10.69
CA ALA A 485 13.75 15.83 10.20
C ALA A 485 14.24 15.47 8.78
N ALA A 486 14.51 14.18 8.54
CA ALA A 486 14.94 13.68 7.24
C ALA A 486 13.83 13.81 6.18
N LEU A 487 12.59 13.44 6.53
CA LEU A 487 11.41 13.61 5.67
C LEU A 487 11.21 15.07 5.28
N LYS A 488 11.26 15.98 6.25
CA LYS A 488 11.15 17.42 6.00
C LYS A 488 12.24 17.90 5.05
N ALA A 489 13.50 17.54 5.31
CA ALA A 489 14.62 17.97 4.48
C ALA A 489 14.54 17.45 3.05
N VAL A 490 14.17 16.18 2.85
CA VAL A 490 13.97 15.60 1.50
C VAL A 490 12.82 16.28 0.78
N ASN A 491 11.67 16.44 1.46
CA ASN A 491 10.50 17.12 0.90
C ASN A 491 10.83 18.55 0.44
N GLU A 492 11.61 19.29 1.23
CA GLU A 492 11.99 20.68 0.93
C GLU A 492 12.88 20.84 -0.32
N LEU A 493 13.47 19.76 -0.85
CA LEU A 493 14.19 19.77 -2.14
C LEU A 493 13.25 19.92 -3.34
N PHE A 494 11.97 19.54 -3.19
CA PHE A 494 10.99 19.47 -4.27
C PHE A 494 10.01 20.66 -4.24
N ASN A 495 9.42 20.96 -5.40
CA ASN A 495 8.34 21.93 -5.49
C ASN A 495 7.17 21.50 -4.61
N ASN A 496 6.49 22.48 -4.00
CA ASN A 496 5.40 22.27 -3.04
C ASN A 496 5.78 21.39 -1.82
N ASN A 497 7.07 21.26 -1.53
CA ASN A 497 7.60 20.41 -0.47
C ASN A 497 7.14 18.95 -0.59
N THR A 498 7.08 18.40 -1.82
CA THR A 498 6.66 17.01 -2.03
C THR A 498 7.37 16.36 -3.24
N PRO A 499 8.00 15.18 -3.07
CA PRO A 499 8.62 14.41 -4.16
C PRO A 499 7.66 14.03 -5.28
N ALA A 500 6.35 13.96 -5.00
CA ALA A 500 5.33 13.60 -5.98
C ALA A 500 5.21 14.60 -7.15
N THR A 501 5.73 15.82 -7.01
CA THR A 501 5.77 16.79 -8.12
C THR A 501 6.79 16.43 -9.20
N ASP A 502 7.74 15.55 -8.89
CA ASP A 502 8.86 15.17 -9.76
C ASP A 502 9.66 16.38 -10.31
N ALA A 503 9.69 17.46 -9.54
CA ALA A 503 10.36 18.69 -9.89
C ALA A 503 11.03 19.31 -8.66
N ILE A 504 12.33 19.62 -8.77
CA ILE A 504 13.09 20.29 -7.71
C ILE A 504 12.86 21.80 -7.72
N LYS A 505 13.05 22.45 -6.56
CA LYS A 505 13.01 23.92 -6.48
C LYS A 505 14.16 24.56 -7.27
N GLY A 506 13.94 25.81 -7.68
CA GLY A 506 15.00 26.64 -8.27
C GLY A 506 16.23 26.77 -7.36
N THR A 507 16.01 26.80 -6.05
CA THR A 507 17.03 26.91 -4.99
C THR A 507 17.67 25.59 -4.59
N THR A 508 17.20 24.45 -5.11
CA THR A 508 17.81 23.16 -4.81
C THR A 508 19.14 23.06 -5.56
N ASP A 509 20.20 22.90 -4.78
CA ASP A 509 21.58 22.73 -5.21
C ASP A 509 22.22 21.51 -4.52
N GLN A 510 23.50 21.27 -4.81
CA GLN A 510 24.20 20.11 -4.25
C GLN A 510 24.32 20.18 -2.71
N ALA A 511 24.50 21.39 -2.15
CA ALA A 511 24.61 21.57 -0.71
C ALA A 511 23.30 21.22 0.01
N ALA A 512 22.15 21.57 -0.57
CA ALA A 512 20.84 21.20 -0.05
C ALA A 512 20.63 19.67 -0.07
N ILE A 513 21.02 18.99 -1.17
CA ILE A 513 20.95 17.53 -1.27
C ILE A 513 21.87 16.86 -0.25
N ASP A 514 23.11 17.33 -0.10
CA ASP A 514 24.06 16.77 0.86
C ASP A 514 23.61 16.96 2.31
N ALA A 515 22.97 18.08 2.63
CA ALA A 515 22.36 18.32 3.95
C ALA A 515 21.21 17.34 4.23
N ALA A 516 20.30 17.12 3.26
CA ALA A 516 19.24 16.13 3.39
C ALA A 516 19.80 14.71 3.53
N LYS A 517 20.86 14.38 2.77
CA LYS A 517 21.58 13.09 2.84
C LYS A 517 22.13 12.80 4.24
N ALA A 518 22.70 13.80 4.90
CA ALA A 518 23.22 13.64 6.26
C ALA A 518 22.10 13.24 7.25
N LEU A 519 20.92 13.85 7.12
CA LEU A 519 19.75 13.52 7.95
C LEU A 519 19.20 12.12 7.63
N VAL A 520 19.07 11.76 6.35
CA VAL A 520 18.66 10.41 5.93
C VAL A 520 19.63 9.34 6.44
N ASN A 521 20.93 9.62 6.46
CA ASN A 521 21.93 8.69 6.97
C ASN A 521 21.80 8.42 8.48
N ALA A 522 21.29 9.39 9.24
CA ALA A 522 21.10 9.29 10.69
C ALA A 522 19.87 8.46 11.11
N VAL A 523 18.91 8.26 10.19
CA VAL A 523 17.72 7.40 10.39
C VAL A 523 18.17 5.95 10.57
N THR A 524 17.64 5.27 11.59
CA THR A 524 17.99 3.88 11.91
C THR A 524 16.95 2.86 11.45
N ASP A 525 15.70 3.28 11.22
CA ASP A 525 14.69 2.44 10.56
C ASP A 525 15.09 2.16 9.09
N PRO A 526 15.35 0.91 8.72
CA PRO A 526 15.84 0.58 7.38
C PRO A 526 14.79 0.83 6.28
N THR A 527 13.51 0.65 6.57
CA THR A 527 12.42 0.83 5.61
C THR A 527 12.24 2.31 5.32
N LYS A 528 12.15 3.14 6.37
CA LYS A 528 11.99 4.59 6.20
C LYS A 528 13.22 5.23 5.55
N LYS A 529 14.42 4.75 5.91
CA LYS A 529 15.66 5.19 5.28
C LYS A 529 15.68 4.87 3.78
N ALA A 530 15.23 3.69 3.37
CA ALA A 530 15.19 3.31 1.95
C ALA A 530 14.20 4.17 1.15
N GLU A 531 13.02 4.47 1.70
CA GLU A 531 12.04 5.37 1.08
C GLU A 531 12.64 6.77 0.85
N LEU A 532 13.19 7.37 1.90
CA LEU A 532 13.79 8.70 1.83
C LEU A 532 15.01 8.75 0.89
N GLN A 533 15.81 7.67 0.86
CA GLN A 533 16.96 7.58 -0.04
C GLN A 533 16.54 7.52 -1.51
N LYS A 534 15.40 6.89 -1.83
CA LYS A 534 14.85 6.88 -3.18
C LYS A 534 14.50 8.29 -3.64
N ASP A 535 13.78 9.04 -2.81
CA ASP A 535 13.39 10.41 -3.13
C ASP A 535 14.62 11.33 -3.22
N LEU A 536 15.61 11.15 -2.34
CA LEU A 536 16.88 11.88 -2.39
C LEU A 536 17.66 11.60 -3.69
N ASN A 537 17.74 10.34 -4.12
CA ASN A 537 18.35 9.96 -5.39
C ASN A 537 17.62 10.62 -6.57
N ARG A 538 16.28 10.66 -6.49
CA ARG A 538 15.47 11.33 -7.52
C ARG A 538 15.74 12.83 -7.59
N ALA A 539 15.89 13.50 -6.44
CA ALA A 539 16.29 14.91 -6.40
C ALA A 539 17.67 15.15 -7.03
N GLN A 540 18.62 14.23 -6.82
CA GLN A 540 19.95 14.29 -7.45
C GLN A 540 19.86 14.16 -8.97
N GLU A 541 19.12 13.17 -9.49
CA GLU A 541 18.91 13.00 -10.94
C GLU A 541 18.32 14.27 -11.59
N LEU A 542 17.34 14.89 -10.92
CA LEU A 542 16.72 16.13 -11.40
C LEU A 542 17.69 17.33 -11.37
N LEU A 543 18.56 17.41 -10.36
CA LEU A 543 19.60 18.44 -10.30
C LEU A 543 20.63 18.25 -11.41
N ASP A 544 21.06 17.02 -11.65
CA ASP A 544 22.02 16.70 -12.71
C ASP A 544 21.42 17.03 -14.09
N ALA A 545 20.14 16.71 -14.32
CA ALA A 545 19.42 17.07 -15.53
C ALA A 545 19.29 18.59 -15.72
N LYS A 546 18.97 19.33 -14.64
CA LYS A 546 18.92 20.80 -14.65
C LYS A 546 20.28 21.41 -15.02
N ASN A 547 21.36 20.90 -14.44
CA ASN A 547 22.72 21.35 -14.73
C ASN A 547 23.14 21.04 -16.17
N ALA A 548 22.81 19.84 -16.68
CA ALA A 548 23.08 19.45 -18.05
C ALA A 548 22.32 20.31 -19.07
N ALA A 549 21.05 20.64 -18.78
CA ALA A 549 20.25 21.55 -19.61
C ALA A 549 20.85 22.97 -19.64
N ALA A 550 21.26 23.50 -18.48
CA ALA A 550 21.93 24.80 -18.40
C ALA A 550 23.26 24.82 -19.18
N ALA A 551 24.07 23.77 -19.09
CA ALA A 551 25.30 23.64 -19.86
C ALA A 551 25.05 23.57 -21.37
N THR A 552 24.01 22.84 -21.79
CA THR A 552 23.59 22.74 -23.20
C THR A 552 23.14 24.11 -23.73
N GLU A 553 22.36 24.84 -22.96
CA GLU A 553 21.93 26.19 -23.32
C GLU A 553 23.12 27.16 -23.42
N LYS A 554 24.06 27.10 -22.47
CA LYS A 554 25.28 27.91 -22.54
C LYS A 554 26.10 27.62 -23.80
N ALA A 555 26.22 26.34 -24.19
CA ALA A 555 26.93 25.97 -25.42
C ALA A 555 26.23 26.49 -26.69
N LYS A 556 24.89 26.48 -26.72
CA LYS A 556 24.11 27.09 -27.81
C LYS A 556 24.35 28.61 -27.89
N GLN A 557 24.33 29.30 -26.75
CA GLN A 557 24.61 30.73 -26.68
C GLN A 557 26.02 31.06 -27.17
N ASP A 558 27.02 30.29 -26.76
CA ASP A 558 28.41 30.50 -27.18
C ASP A 558 28.61 30.24 -28.68
N ALA A 559 27.99 29.19 -29.21
CA ALA A 559 28.03 28.89 -30.64
C ALA A 559 27.35 29.99 -31.48
N ALA A 560 26.17 30.46 -31.04
CA ALA A 560 25.45 31.54 -31.70
C ALA A 560 26.21 32.87 -31.61
N LEU A 561 26.77 33.22 -30.44
CA LEU A 561 27.61 34.39 -30.25
C LEU A 561 28.83 34.37 -31.17
N LYS A 562 29.53 33.24 -31.23
CA LYS A 562 30.68 33.07 -32.11
C LYS A 562 30.28 33.26 -33.58
N ALA A 563 29.21 32.61 -34.03
CA ALA A 563 28.76 32.71 -35.42
C ALA A 563 28.35 34.13 -35.82
N VAL A 564 27.59 34.84 -34.96
CA VAL A 564 27.22 36.25 -35.18
C VAL A 564 28.46 37.14 -35.22
N ASN A 565 29.36 37.00 -34.24
CA ASN A 565 30.60 37.75 -34.19
C ASN A 565 31.44 37.58 -35.46
N GLU A 566 31.54 36.36 -35.99
CA GLU A 566 32.33 36.03 -37.18
C GLU A 566 31.80 36.65 -38.49
N LEU A 567 30.57 37.18 -38.52
CA LEU A 567 30.03 37.96 -39.66
C LEU A 567 30.69 39.34 -39.79
N PHE A 568 31.22 39.88 -38.69
CA PHE A 568 31.77 41.23 -38.59
C PHE A 568 33.30 41.23 -38.67
N ASN A 569 33.86 42.37 -39.07
CA ASN A 569 35.30 42.59 -39.02
C ASN A 569 35.82 42.47 -37.58
N ASN A 570 37.03 41.93 -37.43
CA ASN A 570 37.65 41.61 -36.14
C ASN A 570 36.82 40.66 -35.24
N ASN A 571 35.87 39.93 -35.82
CA ASN A 571 34.95 39.05 -35.10
C ASN A 571 34.15 39.79 -34.01
N THR A 572 33.67 41.00 -34.29
CA THR A 572 32.84 41.75 -33.33
C THR A 572 31.87 42.72 -34.01
N PRO A 573 30.57 42.73 -33.63
CA PRO A 573 29.57 43.67 -34.11
C PRO A 573 29.91 45.14 -33.85
N ALA A 574 30.76 45.42 -32.85
CA ALA A 574 31.15 46.78 -32.48
C ALA A 574 31.86 47.56 -33.59
N THR A 575 32.39 46.87 -34.62
CA THR A 575 33.02 47.53 -35.77
C THR A 575 32.01 48.12 -36.76
N ASP A 576 30.73 47.73 -36.65
CA ASP A 576 29.65 48.10 -37.57
C ASP A 576 29.99 47.86 -39.05
N ALA A 577 30.84 46.87 -39.32
CA ALA A 577 31.30 46.51 -40.65
C ALA A 577 31.40 45.00 -40.80
N ILE A 578 30.79 44.46 -41.85
CA ILE A 578 30.87 43.01 -42.17
C ILE A 578 32.15 42.67 -42.93
N LYS A 579 32.57 41.39 -42.85
CA LYS A 579 33.70 40.88 -43.64
C LYS A 579 33.40 40.90 -45.13
N GLY A 580 34.46 40.96 -45.94
CA GLY A 580 34.37 40.77 -47.39
C GLY A 580 33.74 39.44 -47.79
N THR A 581 33.97 38.39 -46.99
CA THR A 581 33.45 37.02 -47.17
C THR A 581 32.05 36.80 -46.60
N THR A 582 31.48 37.77 -45.88
CA THR A 582 30.11 37.64 -45.38
C THR A 582 29.14 37.74 -46.55
N ASP A 583 28.33 36.69 -46.70
CA ASP A 583 27.28 36.53 -47.70
C ASP A 583 25.97 36.06 -47.03
N GLN A 584 24.92 35.84 -47.83
CA GLN A 584 23.62 35.43 -47.30
C GLN A 584 23.67 34.05 -46.63
N ALA A 585 24.48 33.13 -47.14
CA ALA A 585 24.61 31.79 -46.58
C ALA A 585 25.25 31.83 -45.18
N ALA A 586 26.24 32.70 -44.97
CA ALA A 586 26.84 32.93 -43.66
C ALA A 586 25.83 33.50 -42.65
N ILE A 587 25.00 34.46 -43.07
CA ILE A 587 23.95 35.04 -42.20
C ILE A 587 22.89 33.98 -41.86
N ASP A 588 22.41 33.21 -42.83
CA ASP A 588 21.40 32.17 -42.62
C ASP A 588 21.92 31.07 -41.68
N ALA A 589 23.21 30.70 -41.78
CA ALA A 589 23.85 29.76 -40.86
C ALA A 589 23.91 30.30 -39.41
N ALA A 590 24.29 31.57 -39.24
CA ALA A 590 24.27 32.22 -37.91
C ALA A 590 22.84 32.30 -37.36
N LYS A 591 21.85 32.60 -38.20
CA LYS A 591 20.42 32.64 -37.84
C LYS A 591 19.92 31.32 -37.29
N ALA A 592 20.31 30.20 -37.91
CA ALA A 592 19.92 28.88 -37.44
C ALA A 592 20.42 28.62 -36.00
N LEU A 593 21.65 29.05 -35.67
CA LEU A 593 22.22 28.93 -34.33
C LEU A 593 21.54 29.86 -33.32
N VAL A 594 21.27 31.12 -33.67
CA VAL A 594 20.50 32.07 -32.82
C VAL A 594 19.09 31.53 -32.54
N ASN A 595 18.44 30.91 -33.53
CA ASN A 595 17.11 30.33 -33.35
C ASN A 595 17.08 29.17 -32.34
N ALA A 596 18.18 28.43 -32.21
CA ALA A 596 18.31 27.30 -31.29
C ALA A 596 18.55 27.71 -29.81
N VAL A 597 18.97 28.96 -29.56
CA VAL A 597 19.09 29.56 -28.23
C VAL A 597 17.72 29.66 -27.58
N THR A 598 17.59 29.22 -26.33
CA THR A 598 16.31 29.21 -25.61
C THR A 598 16.19 30.33 -24.58
N ASP A 599 17.29 30.92 -24.13
CA ASP A 599 17.29 32.15 -23.34
C ASP A 599 16.77 33.33 -24.19
N PRO A 600 15.61 33.91 -23.85
CA PRO A 600 14.98 34.93 -24.68
C PRO A 600 15.79 36.24 -24.72
N THR A 601 16.48 36.58 -23.63
CA THR A 601 17.28 37.81 -23.54
C THR A 601 18.51 37.68 -24.41
N LYS A 602 19.26 36.58 -24.28
CA LYS A 602 20.46 36.35 -25.09
C LYS A 602 20.11 36.18 -26.57
N LYS A 603 19.00 35.50 -26.88
CA LYS A 603 18.48 35.39 -28.25
C LYS A 603 18.17 36.76 -28.85
N ALA A 604 17.50 37.64 -28.10
CA ALA A 604 17.17 38.98 -28.59
C ALA A 604 18.44 39.84 -28.84
N GLU A 605 19.44 39.78 -27.97
CA GLU A 605 20.72 40.45 -28.17
C GLU A 605 21.40 39.99 -29.46
N LEU A 606 21.53 38.67 -29.65
CA LEU A 606 22.18 38.10 -30.83
C LEU A 606 21.39 38.35 -32.12
N GLN A 607 20.04 38.35 -32.04
CA GLN A 607 19.19 38.65 -33.19
C GLN A 607 19.38 40.08 -33.67
N LYS A 608 19.55 41.05 -32.75
CA LYS A 608 19.82 42.45 -33.11
C LYS A 608 21.12 42.60 -33.91
N ASP A 609 22.19 41.93 -33.47
CA ASP A 609 23.47 41.98 -34.18
C ASP A 609 23.40 41.25 -35.53
N LEU A 610 22.64 40.15 -35.60
CA LEU A 610 22.38 39.44 -36.85
C LEU A 610 21.60 40.29 -37.86
N ASP A 611 20.53 40.98 -37.41
CA ASP A 611 19.75 41.89 -38.24
C ASP A 611 20.64 43.04 -38.75
N ARG A 612 21.55 43.54 -37.90
CA ARG A 612 22.52 44.56 -38.31
C ARG A 612 23.49 44.05 -39.37
N ALA A 613 23.97 42.81 -39.27
CA ALA A 613 24.80 42.20 -40.31
C ALA A 613 24.05 42.08 -41.65
N GLN A 614 22.76 41.75 -41.62
CA GLN A 614 21.90 41.69 -42.81
C GLN A 614 21.76 43.07 -43.48
N GLU A 615 21.47 44.12 -42.71
CA GLU A 615 21.40 45.49 -43.24
C GLU A 615 22.70 45.92 -43.94
N LEU A 616 23.85 45.59 -43.34
CA LEU A 616 25.16 45.89 -43.92
C LEU A 616 25.46 45.09 -45.20
N LEU A 617 25.00 43.83 -45.27
CA LEU A 617 25.12 43.01 -46.48
C LEU A 617 24.26 43.57 -47.61
N ASP A 618 23.01 43.95 -47.30
CA ASP A 618 22.09 44.55 -48.26
C ASP A 618 22.65 45.87 -48.81
N ALA A 619 23.23 46.71 -47.93
CA ALA A 619 23.90 47.95 -48.32
C ALA A 619 25.15 47.70 -49.20
N LYS A 620 25.97 46.70 -48.87
CA LYS A 620 27.14 46.29 -49.67
C LYS A 620 26.72 45.83 -51.07
N ASN A 621 25.66 45.02 -51.16
CA ASN A 621 25.13 44.54 -52.43
C ASN A 621 24.53 45.69 -53.28
N ALA A 622 23.81 46.62 -52.65
CA ALA A 622 23.27 47.80 -53.33
C ALA A 622 24.37 48.74 -53.86
N ALA A 623 25.45 48.93 -53.09
CA ALA A 623 26.61 49.72 -53.51
C ALA A 623 27.33 49.07 -54.71
N ALA A 624 27.53 47.75 -54.68
CA ALA A 624 28.13 47.00 -55.78
C ALA A 624 27.27 47.10 -57.06
N ALA A 625 25.94 46.98 -56.94
CA ALA A 625 25.01 47.15 -58.06
C ALA A 625 25.05 48.57 -58.65
N THR A 626 25.11 49.59 -57.80
CA THR A 626 25.22 51.00 -58.21
C THR A 626 26.53 51.26 -58.97
N GLU A 627 27.64 50.72 -58.47
CA GLU A 627 28.94 50.84 -59.14
C GLU A 627 28.94 50.12 -60.48
N LYS A 628 28.37 48.92 -60.57
CA LYS A 628 28.21 48.22 -61.84
C LYS A 628 27.40 49.04 -62.85
N ALA A 629 26.31 49.67 -62.42
CA ALA A 629 25.51 50.53 -63.30
C ALA A 629 26.29 51.75 -63.81
N LYS A 630 27.14 52.36 -62.96
CA LYS A 630 28.05 53.44 -63.37
C LYS A 630 29.06 52.97 -64.40
N GLN A 631 29.68 51.80 -64.19
CA GLN A 631 30.61 51.20 -65.13
C GLN A 631 29.96 50.90 -66.49
N ASP A 632 28.78 50.30 -66.48
CA ASP A 632 28.04 49.97 -67.71
C ASP A 632 27.63 51.25 -68.48
N ALA A 633 27.19 52.29 -67.76
CA ALA A 633 26.85 53.58 -68.37
C ALA A 633 28.07 54.30 -68.96
N ALA A 634 29.20 54.32 -68.24
CA ALA A 634 30.44 54.91 -68.70
C ALA A 634 31.03 54.14 -69.90
N LEU A 635 30.99 52.80 -69.86
CA LEU A 635 31.39 51.94 -70.98
C LEU A 635 30.56 52.24 -72.23
N LYS A 636 29.23 52.30 -72.08
CA LYS A 636 28.33 52.64 -73.19
C LYS A 636 28.66 54.01 -73.78
N ALA A 637 28.81 55.04 -72.95
CA ALA A 637 29.10 56.39 -73.40
C ALA A 637 30.45 56.50 -74.12
N VAL A 638 31.51 55.88 -73.59
CA VAL A 638 32.83 55.85 -74.24
C VAL A 638 32.77 55.10 -75.57
N ASN A 639 32.13 53.93 -75.60
CA ASN A 639 31.95 53.16 -76.83
C ASN A 639 31.24 53.96 -77.93
N GLU A 640 30.20 54.71 -77.58
CA GLU A 640 29.39 55.49 -78.52
C GLU A 640 30.12 56.67 -79.18
N LEU A 641 31.30 57.07 -78.69
CA LEU A 641 32.16 58.08 -79.33
C LEU A 641 32.81 57.57 -80.63
N PHE A 642 32.97 56.25 -80.75
CA PHE A 642 33.67 55.59 -81.84
C PHE A 642 32.72 55.01 -82.88
N ASN A 643 33.22 54.81 -84.10
CA ASN A 643 32.48 54.11 -85.14
C ASN A 643 32.15 52.68 -84.69
N ASN A 644 30.97 52.20 -85.09
CA ASN A 644 30.41 50.91 -84.66
C ASN A 644 30.28 50.72 -83.14
N ASN A 645 30.29 51.82 -82.38
CA ASN A 645 30.23 51.81 -80.91
C ASN A 645 31.36 50.97 -80.28
N THR A 646 32.59 51.04 -80.81
CA THR A 646 33.74 50.35 -80.23
C THR A 646 35.06 51.12 -80.42
N PRO A 647 35.85 51.33 -79.35
CA PRO A 647 37.17 51.99 -79.40
C PRO A 647 38.18 51.30 -80.31
N THR A 648 37.99 50.00 -80.57
CA THR A 648 38.90 49.19 -81.39
C THR A 648 38.97 49.64 -82.86
N THR A 649 37.98 50.41 -83.33
CA THR A 649 37.99 50.96 -84.70
C THR A 649 39.00 52.09 -84.89
N ASP A 650 39.50 52.67 -83.79
CA ASP A 650 40.41 53.83 -83.76
C ASP A 650 39.92 55.03 -84.60
N ALA A 651 38.60 55.13 -84.77
CA ALA A 651 37.94 56.19 -85.54
C ALA A 651 36.70 56.69 -84.80
N ILE A 652 36.61 58.01 -84.60
CA ILE A 652 35.44 58.65 -83.99
C ILE A 652 34.30 58.87 -85.00
N LYS A 653 33.06 58.94 -84.52
CA LYS A 653 31.91 59.28 -85.36
C LYS A 653 31.99 60.71 -85.88
N GLY A 654 31.33 60.96 -87.02
CA GLY A 654 31.14 62.31 -87.56
C GLY A 654 30.46 63.26 -86.57
N THR A 655 29.55 62.73 -85.74
CA THR A 655 28.81 63.47 -84.70
C THR A 655 29.56 63.62 -83.38
N THR A 656 30.72 62.99 -83.22
CA THR A 656 31.52 63.16 -81.99
C THR A 656 32.13 64.57 -82.00
N ASP A 657 31.79 65.32 -80.96
CA ASP A 657 32.25 66.68 -80.68
C ASP A 657 32.74 66.80 -79.21
N GLN A 658 33.15 67.99 -78.81
CA GLN A 658 33.68 68.19 -77.46
C GLN A 658 32.63 67.96 -76.37
N ALA A 659 31.36 68.28 -76.64
CA ALA A 659 30.28 68.08 -75.68
C ALA A 659 30.01 66.58 -75.43
N ALA A 660 30.11 65.75 -76.48
CA ALA A 660 30.02 64.30 -76.36
C ALA A 660 31.18 63.70 -75.53
N ILE A 661 32.41 64.19 -75.73
CA ILE A 661 33.59 63.78 -74.94
C ILE A 661 33.41 64.17 -73.46
N ASP A 662 33.00 65.41 -73.19
CA ASP A 662 32.81 65.91 -71.83
C ASP A 662 31.69 65.14 -71.08
N ALA A 663 30.62 64.78 -71.78
CA ALA A 663 29.54 63.95 -71.22
C ALA A 663 30.04 62.54 -70.86
N ALA A 664 30.80 61.89 -71.74
CA ALA A 664 31.42 60.59 -71.43
C ALA A 664 32.41 60.69 -70.27
N LYS A 665 33.20 61.77 -70.21
CA LYS A 665 34.14 62.05 -69.11
C LYS A 665 33.47 62.16 -67.75
N ALA A 666 32.32 62.82 -67.67
CA ALA A 666 31.56 62.92 -66.43
C ALA A 666 31.14 61.54 -65.90
N LEU A 667 30.71 60.64 -66.79
CA LEU A 667 30.34 59.27 -66.44
C LEU A 667 31.55 58.42 -66.01
N VAL A 668 32.67 58.50 -66.73
CA VAL A 668 33.93 57.83 -66.34
C VAL A 668 34.43 58.34 -64.99
N ASN A 669 34.31 59.64 -64.71
CA ASN A 669 34.70 60.21 -63.41
C ASN A 669 33.85 59.71 -62.25
N ALA A 670 32.59 59.35 -62.49
CA ALA A 670 31.67 58.82 -61.48
C ALA A 670 31.91 57.35 -61.13
N VAL A 671 32.61 56.59 -62.00
CA VAL A 671 33.09 55.22 -61.73
C VAL A 671 34.08 55.25 -60.58
N THR A 672 33.87 54.36 -59.60
CA THR A 672 34.72 54.28 -58.41
C THR A 672 35.71 53.13 -58.46
N ASP A 673 35.46 52.09 -59.26
CA ASP A 673 36.44 51.03 -59.53
C ASP A 673 37.65 51.62 -60.28
N PRO A 674 38.85 51.62 -59.68
CA PRO A 674 40.01 52.29 -60.26
C PRO A 674 40.50 51.60 -61.54
N THR A 675 40.33 50.29 -61.64
CA THR A 675 40.77 49.51 -62.81
C THR A 675 39.86 49.81 -63.99
N LYS A 676 38.54 49.69 -63.78
CA LYS A 676 37.56 49.97 -64.84
C LYS A 676 37.59 51.43 -65.25
N LYS A 677 37.75 52.34 -64.30
CA LYS A 677 37.93 53.77 -64.58
C LYS A 677 39.16 54.04 -65.44
N ALA A 678 40.30 53.41 -65.14
CA ALA A 678 41.53 53.57 -65.90
C ALA A 678 41.39 53.05 -67.34
N GLU A 679 40.76 51.88 -67.54
CA GLU A 679 40.46 51.34 -68.87
C GLU A 679 39.61 52.32 -69.69
N LEU A 680 38.49 52.78 -69.13
CA LEU A 680 37.58 53.70 -69.81
C LEU A 680 38.22 55.08 -70.08
N GLN A 681 39.06 55.56 -69.16
CA GLN A 681 39.78 56.83 -69.32
C GLN A 681 40.78 56.76 -70.46
N LYS A 682 41.43 55.61 -70.69
CA LYS A 682 42.34 55.41 -71.81
C LYS A 682 41.61 55.57 -73.15
N ASP A 683 40.48 54.89 -73.30
CA ASP A 683 39.67 54.96 -74.53
C ASP A 683 39.08 56.37 -74.73
N LEU A 684 38.66 57.03 -73.66
CA LEU A 684 38.20 58.42 -73.70
C LEU A 684 39.30 59.40 -74.13
N ASN A 685 40.52 59.26 -73.60
CA ASN A 685 41.66 60.07 -74.03
C ASN A 685 41.95 59.84 -75.51
N ARG A 686 41.84 58.58 -75.97
CA ARG A 686 42.02 58.26 -77.38
C ARG A 686 40.98 58.94 -78.27
N ALA A 687 39.72 58.97 -77.84
CA ALA A 687 38.67 59.69 -78.56
C ALA A 687 38.93 61.21 -78.61
N GLN A 688 39.45 61.80 -77.53
CA GLN A 688 39.86 63.21 -77.50
C GLN A 688 41.00 63.50 -78.49
N GLU A 689 42.05 62.67 -78.52
CA GLU A 689 43.15 62.81 -79.49
C GLU A 689 42.65 62.78 -80.93
N LEU A 690 41.72 61.86 -81.25
CA LEU A 690 41.12 61.75 -82.57
C LEU A 690 40.23 62.96 -82.92
N LEU A 691 39.53 63.54 -81.94
CA LEU A 691 38.74 64.76 -82.13
C LEU A 691 39.64 65.97 -82.38
N ASP A 692 40.72 66.10 -81.62
CA ASP A 692 41.70 67.18 -81.80
C ASP A 692 42.34 67.08 -83.20
N ALA A 693 42.69 65.86 -83.64
CA ALA A 693 43.19 65.61 -84.99
C ALA A 693 42.15 65.94 -86.08
N LYS A 694 40.88 65.57 -85.89
CA LYS A 694 39.76 65.91 -86.78
C LYS A 694 39.58 67.42 -86.90
N ASN A 695 39.61 68.14 -85.78
CA ASN A 695 39.48 69.60 -85.74
C ASN A 695 40.68 70.30 -86.39
N ALA A 696 41.91 69.81 -86.14
CA ALA A 696 43.12 70.34 -86.76
C ALA A 696 43.13 70.12 -88.28
N ALA A 697 42.67 68.95 -88.76
CA ALA A 697 42.50 68.66 -90.18
C ALA A 697 41.46 69.58 -90.82
N ALA A 698 40.31 69.79 -90.17
CA ALA A 698 39.28 70.71 -90.64
C ALA A 698 39.77 72.17 -90.69
N ALA A 699 40.53 72.62 -89.68
CA ALA A 699 41.14 73.96 -89.67
C ALA A 699 42.20 74.12 -90.78
N THR A 700 43.03 73.09 -91.01
CA THR A 700 44.01 73.08 -92.10
C THR A 700 43.34 73.14 -93.46
N GLU A 701 42.27 72.37 -93.64
CA GLU A 701 41.47 72.39 -94.85
C GLU A 701 40.79 73.74 -95.06
N LYS A 702 40.23 74.34 -94.01
CA LYS A 702 39.69 75.70 -94.09
C LYS A 702 40.75 76.73 -94.46
N ALA A 703 41.96 76.64 -93.91
CA ALA A 703 43.07 77.52 -94.28
C ALA A 703 43.47 77.36 -95.75
N LYS A 704 43.47 76.12 -96.28
CA LYS A 704 43.69 75.86 -97.71
C LYS A 704 42.59 76.48 -98.57
N GLN A 705 41.32 76.32 -98.17
CA GLN A 705 40.18 76.91 -98.86
C GLN A 705 40.25 78.44 -98.86
N ASP A 706 40.55 79.05 -97.71
CA ASP A 706 40.66 80.51 -97.58
C ASP A 706 41.84 81.05 -98.38
N ALA A 707 42.98 80.34 -98.40
CA ALA A 707 44.15 80.70 -99.22
C ALA A 707 43.86 80.57 -100.73
N ALA A 708 43.20 79.49 -101.14
CA ALA A 708 42.81 79.26 -102.53
C ALA A 708 41.75 80.28 -102.98
N LEU A 709 40.75 80.57 -102.15
CA LEU A 709 39.75 81.61 -102.39
C LEU A 709 40.40 82.97 -102.54
N LYS A 710 41.31 83.34 -101.64
CA LYS A 710 42.04 84.60 -101.72
C LYS A 710 42.84 84.68 -103.03
N ALA A 711 43.60 83.63 -103.36
CA ALA A 711 44.42 83.60 -104.57
C ALA A 711 43.58 83.72 -105.84
N VAL A 712 42.48 82.97 -105.96
CA VAL A 712 41.57 83.03 -107.11
C VAL A 712 40.94 84.43 -107.20
N ASN A 713 40.45 84.97 -106.10
CA ASN A 713 39.86 86.31 -106.04
C ASN A 713 40.85 87.38 -106.51
N GLU A 714 42.12 87.29 -106.10
CA GLU A 714 43.16 88.27 -106.42
C GLU A 714 43.57 88.31 -107.91
N LEU A 715 43.18 87.33 -108.72
CA LEU A 715 43.36 87.35 -110.19
C LEU A 715 42.46 88.38 -110.88
N PHE A 716 41.35 88.74 -110.25
CA PHE A 716 40.33 89.63 -110.80
C PHE A 716 40.46 91.07 -110.29
N ASN A 717 39.94 92.03 -111.05
CA ASN A 717 39.84 93.42 -110.62
C ASN A 717 39.02 93.51 -109.33
N ASN A 718 39.45 94.40 -108.43
CA ASN A 718 38.88 94.56 -107.08
C ASN A 718 38.87 93.27 -106.23
N ASN A 719 39.72 92.28 -106.56
CA ASN A 719 39.82 91.00 -105.86
C ASN A 719 38.50 90.22 -105.81
N THR A 720 37.73 90.19 -106.91
CA THR A 720 36.49 89.41 -106.96
C THR A 720 36.17 88.90 -108.37
N PRO A 721 35.87 87.60 -108.56
CA PRO A 721 35.48 87.02 -109.84
C PRO A 721 34.23 87.66 -110.44
N ALA A 722 33.37 88.26 -109.60
CA ALA A 722 32.12 88.88 -110.03
C ALA A 722 32.30 90.08 -110.98
N THR A 723 33.49 90.69 -111.04
CA THR A 723 33.77 91.77 -112.00
C THR A 723 33.98 91.27 -113.43
N ASP A 724 34.16 89.96 -113.62
CA ASP A 724 34.44 89.30 -114.90
C ASP A 724 35.58 89.96 -115.71
N ALA A 725 36.53 90.57 -115.02
CA ALA A 725 37.70 91.22 -115.60
C ALA A 725 38.94 90.93 -114.76
N ILE A 726 40.00 90.44 -115.39
CA ILE A 726 41.27 90.17 -114.72
C ILE A 726 42.12 91.46 -114.57
N LYS A 727 43.03 91.47 -113.60
CA LYS A 727 43.95 92.60 -113.42
C LYS A 727 44.94 92.71 -114.58
N GLY A 728 45.44 93.92 -114.84
CA GLY A 728 46.52 94.16 -115.78
C GLY A 728 47.78 93.34 -115.47
N THR A 729 48.03 93.07 -114.19
CA THR A 729 49.17 92.28 -113.67
C THR A 729 48.92 90.77 -113.61
N THR A 730 47.71 90.30 -113.91
CA THR A 730 47.44 88.85 -113.95
C THR A 730 48.10 88.28 -115.20
N ASP A 731 48.95 87.28 -114.99
CA ASP A 731 49.68 86.52 -116.01
C ASP A 731 49.53 85.00 -115.77
N GLN A 732 50.13 84.19 -116.65
CA GLN A 732 50.00 82.74 -116.56
C GLN A 732 50.59 82.17 -115.26
N ALA A 733 51.68 82.78 -114.76
CA ALA A 733 52.29 82.37 -113.50
C ALA A 733 51.36 82.61 -112.30
N ALA A 734 50.60 83.70 -112.31
CA ALA A 734 49.57 83.98 -111.31
C ALA A 734 48.42 82.96 -111.36
N ILE A 735 47.95 82.56 -112.55
CA ILE A 735 46.93 81.50 -112.70
C ILE A 735 47.45 80.17 -112.17
N ASP A 736 48.67 79.77 -112.55
CA ASP A 736 49.26 78.49 -112.12
C ASP A 736 49.46 78.43 -110.60
N ALA A 737 49.84 79.55 -109.97
CA ALA A 737 49.96 79.66 -108.52
C ALA A 737 48.61 79.49 -107.81
N ALA A 738 47.55 80.14 -108.31
CA ALA A 738 46.19 79.94 -107.77
C ALA A 738 45.71 78.50 -107.99
N LYS A 739 46.01 77.88 -109.14
CA LYS A 739 45.69 76.48 -109.45
C LYS A 739 46.32 75.50 -108.49
N ALA A 740 47.57 75.72 -108.08
CA ALA A 740 48.22 74.87 -107.09
C ALA A 740 47.49 74.90 -105.74
N LEU A 741 47.03 76.08 -105.31
CA LEU A 741 46.28 76.25 -104.07
C LEU A 741 44.87 75.63 -104.15
N VAL A 742 44.15 75.84 -105.26
CA VAL A 742 42.86 75.17 -105.50
C VAL A 742 43.02 73.65 -105.53
N ASN A 743 44.09 73.14 -106.14
CA ASN A 743 44.39 71.71 -106.15
C ASN A 743 44.66 71.13 -104.76
N ALA A 744 45.22 71.93 -103.85
CA ALA A 744 45.50 71.53 -102.48
C ALA A 744 44.26 71.49 -101.56
N VAL A 745 43.16 72.15 -101.95
CA VAL A 745 41.84 72.04 -101.31
C VAL A 745 41.35 70.60 -101.44
N THR A 746 40.92 70.01 -100.34
CA THR A 746 40.46 68.62 -100.29
C THR A 746 38.94 68.50 -100.23
N ASP A 747 38.22 69.54 -99.82
CA ASP A 747 36.77 69.63 -99.97
C ASP A 747 36.41 69.70 -101.46
N PRO A 748 35.74 68.68 -102.02
CA PRO A 748 35.47 68.60 -103.45
C PRO A 748 34.51 69.69 -103.93
N THR A 749 33.59 70.14 -103.06
CA THR A 749 32.60 71.17 -103.40
C THR A 749 33.29 72.53 -103.47
N LYS A 750 34.05 72.88 -102.43
CA LYS A 750 34.78 74.15 -102.40
C LYS A 750 35.85 74.20 -103.48
N LYS A 751 36.54 73.08 -103.72
CA LYS A 751 37.49 72.95 -104.82
C LYS A 751 36.84 73.19 -106.17
N ALA A 752 35.66 72.61 -106.44
CA ALA A 752 34.95 72.80 -107.71
C ALA A 752 34.49 74.25 -107.91
N GLU A 753 33.98 74.91 -106.87
CA GLU A 753 33.63 76.35 -106.92
C GLU A 753 34.84 77.21 -107.29
N LEU A 754 35.95 77.03 -106.58
CA LEU A 754 37.17 77.79 -106.81
C LEU A 754 37.80 77.49 -108.18
N GLN A 755 37.69 76.24 -108.64
CA GLN A 755 38.19 75.83 -109.95
C GLN A 755 37.41 76.52 -111.08
N LYS A 756 36.09 76.66 -110.94
CA LYS A 756 35.27 77.37 -111.93
C LYS A 756 35.69 78.82 -112.10
N ASP A 757 35.92 79.53 -111.00
CA ASP A 757 36.36 80.93 -111.04
C ASP A 757 37.80 81.05 -111.57
N LEU A 758 38.66 80.09 -111.24
CA LEU A 758 40.01 80.00 -111.79
C LEU A 758 40.03 79.74 -113.30
N ASP A 759 39.20 78.82 -113.78
CA ASP A 759 39.06 78.53 -115.21
C ASP A 759 38.55 79.77 -115.95
N ARG A 760 37.62 80.52 -115.33
CA ARG A 760 37.15 81.79 -115.89
C ARG A 760 38.26 82.84 -115.95
N ALA A 761 39.13 82.92 -114.95
CA ALA A 761 40.30 83.80 -114.99
C ALA A 761 41.27 83.42 -116.12
N GLN A 762 41.47 82.11 -116.36
CA GLN A 762 42.30 81.60 -117.46
C GLN A 762 41.71 81.99 -118.83
N GLU A 763 40.40 81.80 -119.04
CA GLU A 763 39.74 82.21 -120.29
C GLU A 763 39.92 83.70 -120.60
N LEU A 764 39.81 84.56 -119.58
CA LEU A 764 40.00 86.00 -119.72
C LEU A 764 41.47 86.38 -119.99
N LEU A 765 42.43 85.61 -119.47
CA LEU A 765 43.84 85.81 -119.76
C LEU A 765 44.19 85.42 -121.20
N ASP A 766 43.64 84.30 -121.70
CA ASP A 766 43.86 83.84 -123.07
C ASP A 766 43.25 84.80 -124.12
N ALA A 767 42.24 85.59 -123.71
CA ALA A 767 41.58 86.59 -124.54
C ALA A 767 42.28 87.98 -124.52
N LYS A 768 43.27 88.17 -123.64
CA LYS A 768 44.04 89.40 -123.47
C LYS A 768 45.33 89.35 -124.30
#